data_AF-A0A4Q4X819-F1
#
_entry.id   AF-A0A4Q4X819-F1
#
_cell.length_a   1.000
_cell.length_b   1.000
_cell.length_c   1.000
_cell.angle_alpha   90.00
_cell.angle_beta   90.00
_cell.angle_gamma   90.00
#
_symmetry.space_group_name_H-M   'P 1'
#
loop_
_entity.id
_entity.type
_entity.pdbx_description
1 polymer ?
#
loop_
_entity_poly.entity_id
_entity_poly.type
_entity_poly.pdbx_seq_one_letter_code
_entity_poly.pdbx_strand_id
1 'polypeptide(L)'
;MSPEESIALIKANLQEVLNPEIIDDVILNQKRPLKVYWGTATTGKPHCGYFVPMVKIAELLAAGCEITILFADLHAYLDNMKAPLELIEQRVQYYSFLIKSLLRSLNIDLSKLKFVQGSSYQKSEAYTMDRFKLEGITRISVAQKAGAEVVKQTADPLLGGLVYPLMQALDEEYLGVDAQFGGVDQRKIFTYALENLPKIGYKVRAHLMNSMIPGLGEAQKMSASEPDSKIDLLETPEAVAKKLKKAVCVPKKVEGNGVIAFVEHVIFRAVALKTGGKPSFKVERRDEEPIVYDDVEKLKSDYEQDILTPQLLKAALITALNELLEPIREDFKASEEWQRVTELAYPSEVKEVKQKKQKKEIDPAKREAALAAKAAALAVKEAPSEKLRIPRVGSLLLRRPATPLQGQFRSIHAVPNLGQFPRPEDGVPGLLSGDGFDIAWTQYMDFVVEKLNHLTAGTEFENKEPLQILKETARQPRDAPTFNYASMAHNNAFFFEQLAYLSEDSANPEAGLRPVPVPERLRLDLERDFSSMDTLRREMIITADVMFGPGFVWLVKVGRQSQFRILTTYLAGTPYTAAHWRRQGVDLNNHGGGLADGVAREFLDRTQVGVGAGHVGRFDSNASAPGGTEVIPLLCINTWEHVWLRDWGIGAGGVGGKRAFASAWWECIDWEKVYSLAYPNPGLK
;
A
#
# COMPACT_ATOMS: atom_id res chain seq x y z
N MET A 1 17.56 -33.74 29.57
CA MET A 1 16.19 -33.29 29.27
C MET A 1 15.38 -34.51 28.91
N SER A 2 14.21 -34.71 29.53
CA SER A 2 13.30 -35.79 29.13
C SER A 2 12.68 -35.52 27.75
N PRO A 3 12.13 -36.54 27.06
CA PRO A 3 11.40 -36.34 25.81
C PRO A 3 10.26 -35.32 25.93
N GLU A 4 9.53 -35.32 27.04
CA GLU A 4 8.41 -34.41 27.30
C GLU A 4 8.88 -32.97 27.54
N GLU A 5 9.97 -32.79 28.30
CA GLU A 5 10.62 -31.48 28.48
C GLU A 5 11.15 -30.92 27.15
N SER A 6 11.70 -31.79 26.29
CA SER A 6 12.17 -31.42 24.95
C SER A 6 11.03 -30.93 24.07
N ILE A 7 9.92 -31.67 24.01
CA ILE A 7 8.72 -31.27 23.25
C ILE A 7 8.16 -29.94 23.77
N ALA A 8 8.07 -29.77 25.10
CA ALA A 8 7.61 -28.53 25.70
C ALA A 8 8.47 -27.34 25.29
N LEU A 9 9.81 -27.49 25.33
CA LEU A 9 10.73 -26.44 24.90
C LEU A 9 10.65 -26.15 23.39
N ILE A 10 10.46 -27.18 22.56
CA ILE A 10 10.28 -27.03 21.10
C ILE A 10 9.01 -26.22 20.80
N LYS A 11 7.89 -26.51 21.47
CA LYS A 11 6.60 -25.85 21.23
C LYS A 11 6.44 -24.51 21.96
N ALA A 12 7.28 -24.21 22.96
CA ALA A 12 7.22 -22.97 23.72
C ALA A 12 7.49 -21.71 22.88
N ASN A 13 6.88 -20.59 23.27
CA ASN A 13 7.13 -19.25 22.71
C ASN A 13 6.93 -19.14 21.19
N LEU A 14 6.03 -19.96 20.64
CA LEU A 14 5.59 -19.92 19.25
C LEU A 14 4.16 -19.39 19.18
N GLN A 15 3.84 -18.67 18.12
CA GLN A 15 2.48 -18.19 17.88
C GLN A 15 1.57 -19.32 17.39
N GLU A 16 2.12 -20.21 16.56
CA GLU A 16 1.38 -21.30 15.95
C GLU A 16 2.32 -22.48 15.66
N VAL A 17 1.79 -23.69 15.82
CA VAL A 17 2.45 -24.95 15.46
C VAL A 17 1.49 -25.75 14.60
N LEU A 18 1.90 -26.06 13.36
CA LEU A 18 1.16 -26.93 12.47
C LEU A 18 1.70 -28.35 12.56
N ASN A 19 0.78 -29.32 12.54
CA ASN A 19 1.07 -30.75 12.63
C ASN A 19 1.96 -31.13 13.83
N PRO A 20 1.63 -30.70 15.07
CA PRO A 20 2.41 -30.99 16.26
C PRO A 20 2.57 -32.50 16.54
N GLU A 21 1.67 -33.33 16.03
CA GLU A 21 1.72 -34.79 16.14
C GLU A 21 2.96 -35.40 15.49
N ILE A 22 3.52 -34.79 14.43
CA ILE A 22 4.75 -35.24 13.78
C ILE A 22 5.94 -35.08 14.73
N ILE A 23 5.97 -33.98 15.49
CA ILE A 23 7.02 -33.71 16.48
C ILE A 23 6.96 -34.75 17.60
N ASP A 24 5.75 -35.02 18.08
CA ASP A 24 5.52 -35.97 19.17
C ASP A 24 5.89 -37.39 18.73
N ASP A 25 5.54 -37.80 17.52
CA ASP A 25 5.91 -39.10 16.96
C ASP A 25 7.42 -39.27 16.82
N VAL A 26 8.13 -38.27 16.28
CA VAL A 26 9.59 -38.34 16.10
C VAL A 26 10.31 -38.50 17.44
N ILE A 27 9.87 -37.77 18.47
CA ILE A 27 10.55 -37.73 19.77
C ILE A 27 10.14 -38.92 20.66
N LEU A 28 8.85 -39.23 20.76
CA LEU A 28 8.33 -40.27 21.66
C LEU A 28 8.41 -41.67 21.05
N ASN A 29 8.03 -41.82 19.77
CA ASN A 29 7.93 -43.13 19.13
C ASN A 29 9.21 -43.50 18.38
N GLN A 30 9.72 -42.60 17.53
CA GLN A 30 10.95 -42.86 16.75
C GLN A 30 12.23 -42.68 17.58
N LYS A 31 12.15 -42.03 18.75
CA LYS A 31 13.23 -41.87 19.74
C LYS A 31 14.54 -41.33 19.15
N ARG A 32 14.42 -40.37 18.23
CA ARG A 32 15.56 -39.72 17.57
C ARG A 32 15.43 -38.19 17.66
N PRO A 33 16.54 -37.45 17.48
CA PRO A 33 16.47 -35.99 17.38
C PRO A 33 15.52 -35.53 16.27
N LEU A 34 14.72 -34.50 16.57
CA LEU A 34 13.92 -33.79 15.57
C LEU A 34 14.85 -33.02 14.65
N LYS A 35 14.66 -33.17 13.33
CA LYS A 35 15.42 -32.42 12.32
C LYS A 35 14.62 -31.21 11.89
N VAL A 36 15.14 -30.02 12.15
CA VAL A 36 14.46 -28.75 11.84
C VAL A 36 15.37 -27.91 10.95
N TYR A 37 14.82 -27.25 9.94
CA TYR A 37 15.55 -26.17 9.27
C TYR A 37 14.91 -24.81 9.43
N TRP A 38 15.77 -23.80 9.33
CA TRP A 38 15.39 -22.40 9.23
C TRP A 38 16.10 -21.79 8.02
N GLY A 39 15.34 -21.15 7.15
CA GLY A 39 15.86 -20.50 5.94
C GLY A 39 16.03 -18.99 6.15
N THR A 40 17.15 -18.45 5.68
CA THR A 40 17.38 -17.00 5.62
C THR A 40 17.90 -16.59 4.26
N ALA A 41 17.22 -15.63 3.63
CA ALA A 41 17.69 -15.02 2.39
C ALA A 41 18.84 -14.05 2.70
N THR A 42 19.98 -14.24 2.05
CA THR A 42 21.22 -13.46 2.26
C THR A 42 21.17 -12.11 1.53
N THR A 43 20.29 -11.23 2.01
CA THR A 43 19.97 -9.94 1.39
C THR A 43 20.69 -8.78 2.10
N GLY A 44 19.96 -7.91 2.81
CA GLY A 44 20.53 -6.79 3.57
C GLY A 44 21.30 -7.23 4.82
N LYS A 45 21.98 -6.30 5.48
CA LYS A 45 22.64 -6.59 6.77
C LYS A 45 21.60 -6.98 7.84
N PRO A 46 21.77 -8.12 8.53
CA PRO A 46 20.94 -8.49 9.68
C PRO A 46 21.01 -7.43 10.78
N HIS A 47 19.89 -7.23 11.44
CA HIS A 47 19.73 -6.31 12.57
C HIS A 47 19.32 -7.10 13.82
N CYS A 48 19.18 -6.43 14.98
CA CYS A 48 18.80 -7.06 16.24
C CYS A 48 17.49 -7.87 16.20
N GLY A 49 16.65 -7.71 15.16
CA GLY A 49 15.49 -8.58 14.95
C GLY A 49 15.86 -10.04 14.69
N TYR A 50 17.09 -10.32 14.25
CA TYR A 50 17.58 -11.69 14.09
C TYR A 50 17.77 -12.41 15.43
N PHE A 51 17.84 -11.72 16.57
CA PHE A 51 17.86 -12.41 17.86
C PHE A 51 16.61 -13.25 18.10
N VAL A 52 15.45 -12.85 17.56
CA VAL A 52 14.18 -13.56 17.77
C VAL A 52 14.23 -15.00 17.21
N PRO A 53 14.54 -15.22 15.91
CA PRO A 53 14.71 -16.58 15.41
C PRO A 53 15.94 -17.27 16.03
N MET A 54 17.03 -16.56 16.30
CA MET A 54 18.24 -17.19 16.84
C MET A 54 18.06 -17.73 18.26
N VAL A 55 17.34 -17.02 19.13
CA VAL A 55 16.98 -17.51 20.46
C VAL A 55 16.13 -18.77 20.34
N LYS A 56 15.18 -18.82 19.39
CA LYS A 56 14.40 -20.04 19.18
C LYS A 56 15.27 -21.19 18.67
N ILE A 57 16.20 -20.92 17.75
CA ILE A 57 17.16 -21.93 17.29
C ILE A 57 18.03 -22.44 18.45
N ALA A 58 18.48 -21.55 19.34
CA ALA A 58 19.23 -21.95 20.53
C ALA A 58 18.39 -22.82 21.48
N GLU A 59 17.11 -22.50 21.68
CA GLU A 59 16.18 -23.38 22.42
C GLU A 59 16.01 -24.74 21.75
N LEU A 60 15.89 -24.80 20.42
CA LEU A 60 15.77 -26.07 19.69
C LEU A 60 17.05 -26.92 19.79
N LEU A 61 18.23 -26.29 19.71
CA LEU A 61 19.52 -26.94 19.96
C LEU A 61 19.61 -27.46 21.40
N ALA A 62 19.17 -26.67 22.39
CA ALA A 62 19.11 -27.07 23.79
C ALA A 62 18.13 -28.24 24.03
N ALA A 63 17.03 -28.28 23.28
CA ALA A 63 16.08 -29.40 23.26
C ALA A 63 16.66 -30.67 22.60
N GLY A 64 17.85 -30.58 22.01
CA GLY A 64 18.57 -31.70 21.40
C GLY A 64 18.28 -31.91 19.92
N CYS A 65 17.60 -30.98 19.25
CA CYS A 65 17.27 -31.05 17.83
C CYS A 65 18.52 -30.95 16.95
N GLU A 66 18.45 -31.51 15.74
CA GLU A 66 19.40 -31.24 14.67
C GLU A 66 18.91 -30.05 13.86
N ILE A 67 19.70 -28.98 13.81
CA ILE A 67 19.32 -27.74 13.15
C ILE A 67 20.11 -27.55 11.87
N THR A 68 19.39 -27.31 10.77
CA THR A 68 19.98 -26.86 9.52
C THR A 68 19.62 -25.39 9.28
N ILE A 69 20.61 -24.53 9.13
CA ILE A 69 20.40 -23.16 8.65
C ILE A 69 20.69 -23.13 7.16
N LEU A 70 19.65 -22.84 6.38
CA LEU A 70 19.74 -22.70 4.94
C LEU A 70 20.03 -21.24 4.60
N PHE A 71 21.21 -20.97 4.03
CA PHE A 71 21.52 -19.72 3.38
C PHE A 71 20.89 -19.74 1.98
N ALA A 72 19.70 -19.15 1.90
CA ALA A 72 18.86 -19.17 0.72
C ALA A 72 19.34 -18.11 -0.30
N ASP A 73 20.49 -18.37 -0.90
CA ASP A 73 21.19 -17.47 -1.80
C ASP A 73 20.47 -17.27 -3.13
N LEU A 74 19.99 -18.35 -3.76
CA LEU A 74 19.16 -18.24 -4.96
C LEU A 74 17.85 -17.50 -4.68
N HIS A 75 17.26 -17.71 -3.50
CA HIS A 75 16.06 -16.99 -3.06
C HIS A 75 16.34 -15.48 -2.89
N ALA A 76 17.53 -15.11 -2.42
CA ALA A 76 17.94 -13.70 -2.32
C ALA A 76 18.03 -13.00 -3.68
N TYR A 77 18.34 -13.75 -4.74
CA TYR A 77 18.30 -13.27 -6.13
C TYR A 77 16.88 -13.21 -6.69
N LEU A 78 16.08 -14.27 -6.49
CA LEU A 78 14.72 -14.39 -7.03
C LEU A 78 13.73 -13.40 -6.40
N ASP A 79 13.97 -12.97 -5.16
CA ASP A 79 13.19 -11.92 -4.49
C ASP A 79 13.61 -10.54 -4.99
N ASN A 80 13.23 -10.22 -6.23
CA ASN A 80 13.42 -8.92 -6.89
C ASN A 80 14.88 -8.44 -6.89
N MET A 81 15.84 -9.36 -7.11
CA MET A 81 17.28 -9.06 -7.20
C MET A 81 17.83 -8.29 -6.00
N LYS A 82 17.31 -8.54 -4.78
CA LYS A 82 17.80 -7.92 -3.53
C LYS A 82 19.30 -8.19 -3.28
N ALA A 83 19.83 -9.27 -3.84
CA ALA A 83 21.26 -9.55 -3.91
C ALA A 83 21.68 -9.84 -5.37
N PRO A 84 22.59 -9.05 -5.95
CA PRO A 84 23.23 -9.41 -7.22
C PRO A 84 24.01 -10.72 -7.08
N LEU A 85 24.03 -11.56 -8.12
CA LEU A 85 24.71 -12.86 -8.12
C LEU A 85 26.19 -12.77 -7.73
N GLU A 86 26.85 -11.66 -8.09
CA GLU A 86 28.27 -11.38 -7.83
C GLU A 86 28.59 -11.18 -6.33
N LEU A 87 27.59 -10.76 -5.54
CA LEU A 87 27.73 -10.44 -4.11
C LEU A 87 27.19 -11.55 -3.20
N ILE A 88 26.53 -12.56 -3.78
CA ILE A 88 25.84 -13.61 -3.04
C ILE A 88 26.80 -14.38 -2.13
N GLU A 89 27.94 -14.80 -2.67
CA GLU A 89 28.88 -15.66 -1.96
C GLU A 89 29.46 -14.95 -0.72
N GLN A 90 29.83 -13.68 -0.88
CA GLN A 90 30.33 -12.85 0.20
C GLN A 90 29.23 -12.57 1.24
N ARG A 91 27.98 -12.40 0.83
CA ARG A 91 26.84 -12.28 1.75
C ARG A 91 26.57 -13.58 2.51
N VAL A 92 26.67 -14.74 1.87
CA VAL A 92 26.55 -16.05 2.55
C VAL A 92 27.63 -16.18 3.62
N GLN A 93 28.89 -15.87 3.28
CA GLN A 93 29.99 -15.89 4.25
C GLN A 93 29.76 -14.92 5.41
N TYR A 94 29.34 -13.68 5.13
CA TYR A 94 29.01 -12.70 6.15
C TYR A 94 27.91 -13.19 7.12
N TYR A 95 26.81 -13.73 6.57
CA TYR A 95 25.72 -14.30 7.36
C TYR A 95 26.20 -15.50 8.20
N SER A 96 27.05 -16.36 7.65
CA SER A 96 27.64 -17.51 8.33
C SER A 96 28.46 -17.09 9.56
N PHE A 97 29.38 -16.13 9.41
CA PHE A 97 30.16 -15.60 10.53
C PHE A 97 29.25 -14.98 11.61
N LEU A 98 28.30 -14.13 11.18
CA LEU A 98 27.42 -13.40 12.07
C LEU A 98 26.49 -14.32 12.88
N ILE A 99 25.81 -15.27 12.23
CA ILE A 99 24.90 -16.21 12.90
C ILE A 99 25.68 -17.12 13.85
N LYS A 100 26.87 -17.59 13.45
CA LYS A 100 27.71 -18.41 14.32
C LYS A 100 28.16 -17.66 15.57
N SER A 101 28.57 -16.39 15.42
CA SER A 101 28.93 -15.54 16.55
C SER A 101 27.73 -15.22 17.45
N LEU A 102 26.57 -14.97 16.87
CA LEU A 102 25.33 -14.72 17.62
C LEU A 102 24.90 -15.94 18.44
N LEU A 103 24.91 -17.15 17.87
CA LEU A 103 24.57 -18.35 18.63
C LEU A 103 25.61 -18.64 19.73
N ARG A 104 26.90 -18.37 19.49
CA ARG A 104 27.93 -18.44 20.55
C ARG A 104 27.68 -17.44 21.67
N SER A 105 27.21 -16.24 21.36
CA SER A 105 26.90 -15.23 22.40
C SER A 105 25.73 -15.64 23.29
N LEU A 106 24.91 -16.62 22.86
CA LEU A 106 23.85 -17.27 23.64
C LEU A 106 24.34 -18.51 24.43
N ASN A 107 25.63 -18.85 24.38
CA ASN A 107 26.26 -19.96 25.11
C ASN A 107 25.65 -21.35 24.81
N ILE A 108 25.31 -21.62 23.55
CA ILE A 108 24.74 -22.90 23.12
C ILE A 108 25.76 -23.77 22.38
N ASP A 109 25.66 -25.09 22.55
CA ASP A 109 26.45 -26.04 21.77
C ASP A 109 25.99 -26.07 20.31
N LEU A 110 26.95 -25.94 19.39
CA LEU A 110 26.73 -25.89 17.95
C LEU A 110 27.05 -27.22 17.25
N SER A 111 27.35 -28.29 17.99
CA SER A 111 27.70 -29.61 17.43
C SER A 111 26.63 -30.18 16.48
N LYS A 112 25.35 -29.87 16.74
CA LYS A 112 24.18 -30.30 15.95
C LYS A 112 23.70 -29.24 14.95
N LEU A 113 24.44 -28.15 14.77
CA LEU A 113 24.13 -27.09 13.81
C LEU A 113 24.84 -27.35 12.49
N LYS A 114 24.09 -27.36 11.40
CA LYS A 114 24.58 -27.53 10.03
C LYS A 114 24.24 -26.30 9.21
N PHE A 115 25.21 -25.80 8.46
CA PHE A 115 25.02 -24.71 7.50
C PHE A 115 24.98 -25.29 6.09
N VAL A 116 23.97 -24.92 5.33
CA VAL A 116 23.79 -25.36 3.94
C VAL A 116 23.52 -24.13 3.08
N GLN A 117 24.20 -24.03 1.94
CA GLN A 117 23.95 -23.00 0.94
C GLN A 117 22.96 -23.54 -0.09
N GLY A 118 21.89 -22.81 -0.40
CA GLY A 118 20.82 -23.30 -1.29
C GLY A 118 21.33 -23.69 -2.68
N SER A 119 22.20 -22.87 -3.26
CA SER A 119 22.79 -23.12 -4.57
C SER A 119 23.62 -24.40 -4.68
N SER A 120 24.00 -25.04 -3.56
CA SER A 120 24.73 -26.31 -3.54
C SER A 120 23.90 -27.51 -4.01
N TYR A 121 22.57 -27.46 -3.89
CA TYR A 121 21.69 -28.56 -4.30
C TYR A 121 20.50 -28.12 -5.17
N GLN A 122 20.06 -26.85 -5.08
CA GLN A 122 18.87 -26.34 -5.79
C GLN A 122 19.03 -26.28 -7.32
N LYS A 123 20.25 -26.50 -7.84
CA LYS A 123 20.55 -26.60 -9.28
C LYS A 123 20.72 -28.04 -9.76
N SER A 124 20.64 -29.02 -8.85
CA SER A 124 20.78 -30.43 -9.20
C SER A 124 19.66 -30.87 -10.14
N GLU A 125 19.92 -31.89 -10.94
CA GLU A 125 18.94 -32.45 -11.87
C GLU A 125 17.68 -32.92 -11.12
N ALA A 126 17.84 -33.64 -10.02
CA ALA A 126 16.73 -34.11 -9.19
C ALA A 126 15.86 -32.95 -8.70
N TYR A 127 16.48 -31.92 -8.08
CA TYR A 127 15.74 -30.76 -7.56
C TYR A 127 15.01 -30.01 -8.66
N THR A 128 15.67 -29.82 -9.81
CA THR A 128 15.10 -29.13 -10.97
C THR A 128 13.89 -29.89 -11.51
N MET A 129 13.97 -31.23 -11.58
CA MET A 129 12.85 -32.06 -12.01
C MET A 129 11.65 -31.98 -11.06
N ASP A 130 11.87 -31.97 -9.75
CA ASP A 130 10.78 -31.79 -8.79
C ASP A 130 10.20 -30.38 -8.80
N ARG A 131 11.04 -29.37 -9.07
CA ARG A 131 10.57 -28.01 -9.33
C ARG A 131 9.64 -27.98 -10.52
N PHE A 132 9.99 -28.63 -11.64
CA PHE A 132 9.10 -28.76 -12.80
C PHE A 132 7.79 -29.51 -12.48
N LYS A 133 7.82 -30.53 -11.63
CA LYS A 133 6.59 -31.19 -11.17
C LYS A 133 5.68 -30.24 -10.40
N LEU A 134 6.23 -29.44 -9.48
CA LEU A 134 5.47 -28.43 -8.74
C LEU A 134 4.95 -27.32 -9.66
N GLU A 135 5.78 -26.82 -10.58
CA GLU A 135 5.38 -25.84 -11.60
C GLU A 135 4.23 -26.37 -12.46
N GLY A 136 4.25 -27.66 -12.83
CA GLY A 136 3.21 -28.30 -13.62
C GLY A 136 1.85 -28.47 -12.92
N ILE A 137 1.82 -28.46 -11.59
CA ILE A 137 0.56 -28.61 -10.81
C ILE A 137 0.10 -27.30 -10.14
N THR A 138 0.98 -26.31 -10.04
CA THR A 138 0.71 -25.09 -9.27
C THR A 138 0.15 -24.00 -10.16
N ARG A 139 -1.05 -23.52 -9.84
CA ARG A 139 -1.64 -22.36 -10.50
C ARG A 139 -0.90 -21.08 -10.10
N ILE A 140 -0.76 -20.14 -11.03
CA ILE A 140 -0.12 -18.83 -10.80
C ILE A 140 -0.71 -18.12 -9.57
N SER A 141 -2.04 -18.07 -9.45
CA SER A 141 -2.72 -17.42 -8.32
C SER A 141 -2.41 -18.05 -6.97
N VAL A 142 -2.14 -19.37 -6.94
CA VAL A 142 -1.74 -20.08 -5.72
C VAL A 142 -0.30 -19.71 -5.34
N ALA A 143 0.61 -19.69 -6.31
CA ALA A 143 2.00 -19.26 -6.10
C ALA A 143 2.09 -17.79 -5.63
N GLN A 144 1.34 -16.88 -6.27
CA GLN A 144 1.24 -15.48 -5.85
C GLN A 144 0.72 -15.35 -4.42
N LYS A 145 -0.38 -16.04 -4.10
CA LYS A 145 -0.96 -16.02 -2.77
C LYS A 145 0.03 -16.56 -1.73
N ALA A 146 0.75 -17.65 -2.04
CA ALA A 146 1.75 -18.25 -1.15
C ALA A 146 2.88 -17.25 -0.84
N GLY A 147 3.39 -16.53 -1.84
CA GLY A 147 4.49 -15.58 -1.70
C GLY A 147 4.10 -14.18 -1.23
N ALA A 148 2.81 -13.85 -1.09
CA ALA A 148 2.31 -12.47 -0.94
C ALA A 148 2.89 -11.67 0.25
N GLU A 149 3.25 -12.35 1.35
CA GLU A 149 3.77 -11.71 2.56
C GLU A 149 5.30 -11.76 2.68
N VAL A 150 5.97 -12.53 1.81
CA VAL A 150 7.41 -12.82 1.88
C VAL A 150 8.16 -12.19 0.72
N VAL A 151 7.65 -12.38 -0.50
CA VAL A 151 8.25 -11.84 -1.73
C VAL A 151 7.82 -10.39 -1.91
N LYS A 152 8.73 -9.54 -2.38
CA LYS A 152 8.40 -8.14 -2.68
C LYS A 152 7.31 -8.08 -3.77
N GLN A 153 6.17 -7.48 -3.42
CA GLN A 153 5.08 -7.25 -4.36
C GLN A 153 5.40 -6.04 -5.25
N THR A 154 5.34 -6.23 -6.56
CA THR A 154 5.53 -5.20 -7.58
C THR A 154 4.34 -5.17 -8.52
N ALA A 155 4.11 -4.01 -9.14
CA ALA A 155 3.07 -3.78 -10.14
C ALA A 155 3.11 -4.76 -11.34
N ASP A 156 4.29 -5.30 -11.62
CA ASP A 156 4.57 -6.34 -12.61
C ASP A 156 5.53 -7.34 -11.94
N PRO A 157 5.02 -8.46 -11.37
CA PRO A 157 5.83 -9.40 -10.61
C PRO A 157 6.69 -10.26 -11.53
N LEU A 158 7.99 -10.35 -11.21
CA LEU A 158 8.90 -11.25 -11.92
C LEU A 158 8.54 -12.72 -11.67
N LEU A 159 8.76 -13.58 -12.67
CA LEU A 159 8.55 -15.03 -12.57
C LEU A 159 9.28 -15.65 -11.37
N GLY A 160 10.46 -15.13 -11.02
CA GLY A 160 11.22 -15.59 -9.85
C GLY A 160 10.44 -15.51 -8.54
N GLY A 161 9.57 -14.50 -8.38
CA GLY A 161 8.70 -14.37 -7.22
C GLY A 161 7.61 -15.44 -7.14
N LEU A 162 7.20 -16.00 -8.28
CA LEU A 162 6.23 -17.11 -8.35
C LEU A 162 6.89 -18.45 -8.06
N VAL A 163 8.16 -18.62 -8.46
CA VAL A 163 8.91 -19.85 -8.24
C VAL A 163 9.43 -19.95 -6.79
N TYR A 164 9.59 -18.81 -6.11
CA TYR A 164 10.10 -18.74 -4.73
C TYR A 164 9.38 -19.69 -3.75
N PRO A 165 8.03 -19.68 -3.62
CA PRO A 165 7.35 -20.56 -2.65
C PRO A 165 7.48 -22.05 -2.98
N LEU A 166 7.60 -22.38 -4.27
CA LEU A 166 7.80 -23.76 -4.74
C LEU A 166 9.17 -24.28 -4.31
N MET A 167 10.20 -23.45 -4.50
CA MET A 167 11.57 -23.79 -4.08
C MET A 167 11.66 -23.96 -2.56
N GLN A 168 11.07 -23.04 -1.80
CA GLN A 168 11.07 -23.12 -0.35
C GLN A 168 10.36 -24.40 0.16
N ALA A 169 9.26 -24.83 -0.49
CA ALA A 169 8.60 -26.08 -0.16
C ALA A 169 9.49 -27.30 -0.44
N LEU A 170 10.19 -27.34 -1.59
CA LEU A 170 11.09 -28.44 -1.92
C LEU A 170 12.29 -28.54 -0.98
N ASP A 171 12.73 -27.43 -0.40
CA ASP A 171 13.83 -27.43 0.57
C ASP A 171 13.54 -28.34 1.79
N GLU A 172 12.27 -28.52 2.17
CA GLU A 172 11.88 -29.47 3.23
C GLU A 172 12.27 -30.92 2.93
N GLU A 173 12.17 -31.33 1.67
CA GLU A 173 12.53 -32.68 1.22
C GLU A 173 14.03 -32.82 1.09
N TYR A 174 14.67 -31.90 0.37
CA TYR A 174 16.08 -32.01 0.02
C TYR A 174 17.02 -31.80 1.21
N LEU A 175 16.56 -31.12 2.27
CA LEU A 175 17.28 -31.04 3.54
C LEU A 175 16.99 -32.22 4.47
N GLY A 176 16.04 -33.10 4.12
CA GLY A 176 15.71 -34.30 4.88
C GLY A 176 15.17 -34.02 6.29
N VAL A 177 14.37 -32.95 6.42
CA VAL A 177 13.85 -32.47 7.72
C VAL A 177 12.48 -33.05 8.07
N ASP A 178 12.15 -32.96 9.35
CA ASP A 178 10.82 -33.28 9.90
C ASP A 178 9.98 -32.02 10.12
N ALA A 179 10.64 -30.87 10.34
CA ALA A 179 9.96 -29.59 10.54
C ALA A 179 10.69 -28.40 9.90
N GLN A 180 9.93 -27.37 9.56
CA GLN A 180 10.43 -26.06 9.19
C GLN A 180 10.11 -25.04 10.28
N PHE A 181 11.09 -24.19 10.62
CA PHE A 181 10.92 -23.06 11.51
C PHE A 181 10.97 -21.74 10.72
N GLY A 182 10.06 -20.81 11.03
CA GLY A 182 10.05 -19.45 10.48
C GLY A 182 9.09 -18.51 11.20
N GLY A 183 8.84 -17.34 10.59
CA GLY A 183 7.84 -16.39 11.06
C GLY A 183 6.42 -16.74 10.64
N VAL A 184 5.44 -16.20 11.36
CA VAL A 184 4.02 -16.30 10.94
C VAL A 184 3.74 -15.64 9.58
N ASP A 185 4.61 -14.75 9.12
CA ASP A 185 4.56 -14.22 7.75
C ASP A 185 4.87 -15.28 6.68
N GLN A 186 5.51 -16.39 7.05
CA GLN A 186 5.76 -17.54 6.17
C GLN A 186 4.60 -18.55 6.13
N ARG A 187 3.54 -18.35 6.93
CA ARG A 187 2.43 -19.30 7.07
C ARG A 187 1.80 -19.69 5.73
N LYS A 188 1.72 -18.76 4.78
CA LYS A 188 1.15 -19.03 3.44
C LYS A 188 2.04 -19.95 2.59
N ILE A 189 3.36 -19.87 2.75
CA ILE A 189 4.31 -20.80 2.11
C ILE A 189 4.27 -22.16 2.79
N PHE A 190 4.19 -22.19 4.12
CA PHE A 190 4.08 -23.43 4.90
C PHE A 190 2.82 -24.21 4.52
N THR A 191 1.66 -23.53 4.48
CA THR A 191 0.41 -24.16 4.03
C THR A 191 0.46 -24.62 2.57
N TYR A 192 1.16 -23.88 1.70
CA TYR A 192 1.42 -24.35 0.34
C TYR A 192 2.24 -25.65 0.31
N ALA A 193 3.29 -25.77 1.12
CA ALA A 193 4.09 -26.99 1.22
C ALA A 193 3.26 -28.18 1.72
N LEU A 194 2.45 -27.98 2.78
CA LEU A 194 1.53 -28.99 3.32
C LEU A 194 0.59 -29.55 2.25
N GLU A 195 0.02 -28.68 1.40
CA GLU A 195 -0.94 -29.09 0.38
C GLU A 195 -0.31 -29.73 -0.87
N ASN A 196 0.92 -29.35 -1.23
CA ASN A 196 1.49 -29.67 -2.55
C ASN A 196 2.64 -30.68 -2.53
N LEU A 197 3.42 -30.78 -1.45
CA LEU A 197 4.44 -31.82 -1.33
C LEU A 197 3.86 -33.24 -1.41
N PRO A 198 2.70 -33.56 -0.79
CA PRO A 198 2.09 -34.88 -0.94
C PRO A 198 1.66 -35.22 -2.38
N LYS A 199 1.31 -34.21 -3.18
CA LYS A 199 0.88 -34.41 -4.59
C LYS A 199 2.02 -34.89 -5.48
N ILE A 200 3.26 -34.62 -5.10
CA ILE A 200 4.47 -35.11 -5.79
C ILE A 200 5.14 -36.28 -5.07
N GLY A 201 4.48 -36.86 -4.05
CA GLY A 201 4.91 -38.07 -3.35
C GLY A 201 5.78 -37.85 -2.11
N TYR A 202 5.91 -36.61 -1.63
CA TYR A 202 6.70 -36.29 -0.44
C TYR A 202 5.87 -36.19 0.83
N LYS A 203 6.50 -36.47 1.98
CA LYS A 203 5.81 -36.47 3.28
C LYS A 203 5.44 -35.04 3.70
N VAL A 204 4.42 -34.93 4.55
CA VAL A 204 4.05 -33.69 5.24
C VAL A 204 5.07 -33.42 6.35
N ARG A 205 5.38 -32.15 6.60
CA ARG A 205 6.27 -31.69 7.68
C ARG A 205 5.50 -30.91 8.74
N ALA A 206 6.08 -30.78 9.93
CA ALA A 206 5.59 -29.84 10.92
C ALA A 206 6.10 -28.42 10.64
N HIS A 207 5.33 -27.40 11.03
CA HIS A 207 5.75 -26.01 10.88
C HIS A 207 5.68 -25.27 12.22
N LEU A 208 6.79 -24.66 12.61
CA LEU A 208 6.96 -23.91 13.85
C LEU A 208 7.01 -22.42 13.50
N MET A 209 6.07 -21.61 14.01
CA MET A 209 5.98 -20.19 13.66
C MET A 209 6.18 -19.27 14.87
N ASN A 210 7.21 -18.42 14.84
CA ASN A 210 7.39 -17.40 15.88
C ASN A 210 6.52 -16.15 15.63
N SER A 211 6.17 -15.47 16.71
CA SER A 211 5.41 -14.21 16.66
C SER A 211 6.21 -13.10 16.00
N MET A 212 5.51 -12.20 15.29
CA MET A 212 6.12 -10.98 14.77
C MET A 212 6.36 -10.00 15.91
N ILE A 213 7.61 -9.52 16.05
CA ILE A 213 7.94 -8.49 17.03
C ILE A 213 7.81 -7.11 16.38
N PRO A 214 7.13 -6.15 17.03
CA PRO A 214 7.09 -4.77 16.57
C PRO A 214 8.48 -4.16 16.38
N GLY A 215 8.58 -3.20 15.46
CA GLY A 215 9.80 -2.42 15.29
C GLY A 215 10.20 -1.66 16.55
N LEU A 216 11.49 -1.31 16.67
CA LEU A 216 11.94 -0.34 17.68
C LEU A 216 11.55 1.12 17.32
N GLY A 217 11.10 1.37 16.09
CA GLY A 217 10.58 2.67 15.62
C GLY A 217 9.05 2.71 15.47
N GLU A 218 8.53 3.66 14.69
CA GLU A 218 7.08 3.77 14.37
C GLU A 218 6.57 2.66 13.42
N ALA A 219 7.47 1.92 12.78
CA ALA A 219 7.12 0.85 11.86
C ALA A 219 6.64 -0.42 12.60
N GLN A 220 5.57 -1.04 12.08
CA GLN A 220 5.05 -2.33 12.58
C GLN A 220 6.06 -3.49 12.48
N LYS A 221 7.10 -3.38 11.62
CA LYS A 221 8.14 -4.40 11.42
C LYS A 221 9.53 -3.76 11.44
N MET A 222 10.53 -4.44 12.01
CA MET A 222 11.94 -4.07 11.78
C MET A 222 12.33 -4.49 10.36
N SER A 223 12.45 -3.53 9.44
CA SER A 223 12.87 -3.77 8.05
C SER A 223 14.32 -3.34 7.83
N ALA A 224 15.07 -4.12 7.06
CA ALA A 224 16.42 -3.77 6.65
C ALA A 224 16.49 -2.52 5.74
N SER A 225 15.36 -2.02 5.23
CA SER A 225 15.28 -0.92 4.25
C SER A 225 15.32 0.49 4.84
N GLU A 226 15.15 0.68 6.15
CA GLU A 226 15.21 2.00 6.79
C GLU A 226 16.41 2.09 7.77
N PRO A 227 17.43 2.92 7.49
CA PRO A 227 18.67 2.96 8.28
C PRO A 227 18.48 3.40 9.74
N ASP A 228 17.50 4.28 9.99
CA ASP A 228 17.24 4.87 11.30
C ASP A 228 16.26 4.04 12.17
N SER A 229 15.54 3.06 11.58
CA SER A 229 14.53 2.26 12.29
C SER A 229 15.07 0.94 12.85
N LYS A 230 16.32 0.58 12.54
CA LYS A 230 16.96 -0.70 12.91
C LYS A 230 18.27 -0.50 13.66
N ILE A 231 18.64 -1.46 14.51
CA ILE A 231 19.95 -1.53 15.19
C ILE A 231 20.74 -2.67 14.55
N ASP A 232 21.86 -2.37 13.91
CA ASP A 232 22.79 -3.39 13.37
C ASP A 232 23.44 -4.17 14.53
N LEU A 233 23.75 -5.44 14.30
CA LEU A 233 24.43 -6.30 15.27
C LEU A 233 25.88 -5.86 15.54
N LEU A 234 26.49 -5.10 14.62
CA LEU A 234 27.87 -4.59 14.75
C LEU A 234 27.94 -3.10 15.15
N GLU A 235 26.81 -2.46 15.47
CA GLU A 235 26.79 -1.05 15.90
C GLU A 235 27.49 -0.83 17.24
N THR A 236 28.10 0.33 17.45
CA THR A 236 28.77 0.67 18.72
C THR A 236 27.77 0.90 19.87
N PRO A 237 28.19 0.79 21.14
CA PRO A 237 27.31 1.05 22.29
C PRO A 237 26.59 2.40 22.24
N GLU A 238 27.28 3.44 21.77
CA GLU A 238 26.72 4.79 21.66
C GLU A 238 25.63 4.87 20.59
N ALA A 239 25.81 4.18 19.47
CA ALA A 239 24.83 4.11 18.38
C ALA A 239 23.57 3.38 18.84
N VAL A 240 23.72 2.23 19.51
CA VAL A 240 22.64 1.47 20.13
C VAL A 240 21.85 2.35 21.11
N ALA A 241 22.57 3.04 22.01
CA ALA A 241 21.95 3.92 22.99
C ALA A 241 21.18 5.08 22.33
N LYS A 242 21.74 5.68 21.27
CA LYS A 242 21.10 6.76 20.52
C LYS A 242 19.79 6.30 19.86
N LYS A 243 19.78 5.10 19.26
CA LYS A 243 18.59 4.56 18.58
C LYS A 243 17.51 4.13 19.58
N LEU A 244 17.88 3.40 20.65
CA LEU A 244 16.93 3.00 21.69
C LEU A 244 16.32 4.19 22.45
N LYS A 245 17.07 5.28 22.65
CA LYS A 245 16.51 6.51 23.24
C LYS A 245 15.38 7.08 22.38
N LYS A 246 15.53 7.04 21.05
CA LYS A 246 14.53 7.50 20.07
C LYS A 246 13.37 6.53 19.85
N ALA A 247 13.49 5.27 20.28
CA ALA A 247 12.46 4.26 20.10
C ALA A 247 11.11 4.71 20.67
N VAL A 248 10.00 4.36 20.01
CA VAL A 248 8.66 4.67 20.52
C VAL A 248 8.38 3.77 21.72
N CYS A 249 8.07 4.38 22.87
CA CYS A 249 7.79 3.66 24.11
C CYS A 249 6.82 4.51 24.94
N VAL A 250 5.52 4.28 24.72
CA VAL A 250 4.44 5.09 25.30
C VAL A 250 4.21 4.68 26.76
N PRO A 251 4.25 5.61 27.73
CA PRO A 251 4.01 5.29 29.14
C PRO A 251 2.71 4.49 29.35
N LYS A 252 2.75 3.50 30.24
CA LYS A 252 1.60 2.65 30.63
C LYS A 252 0.95 1.83 29.52
N LYS A 253 1.51 1.83 28.31
CA LYS A 253 0.99 1.06 27.18
C LYS A 253 1.91 -0.13 26.88
N VAL A 254 1.42 -1.32 27.20
CA VAL A 254 2.12 -2.59 26.91
C VAL A 254 1.84 -3.07 25.48
N GLU A 255 0.59 -2.98 25.02
CA GLU A 255 0.20 -3.46 23.69
C GLU A 255 0.91 -2.69 22.56
N GLY A 256 1.58 -3.44 21.68
CA GLY A 256 2.34 -2.90 20.56
C GLY A 256 3.66 -2.22 20.94
N ASN A 257 4.12 -2.36 22.18
CA ASN A 257 5.38 -1.77 22.64
C ASN A 257 6.58 -2.63 22.24
N GLY A 258 7.30 -2.20 21.20
CA GLY A 258 8.47 -2.92 20.68
C GLY A 258 9.62 -3.08 21.68
N VAL A 259 9.75 -2.18 22.66
CA VAL A 259 10.78 -2.28 23.71
C VAL A 259 10.46 -3.42 24.67
N ILE A 260 9.21 -3.51 25.13
CA ILE A 260 8.75 -4.61 26.00
C ILE A 260 8.83 -5.94 25.26
N ALA A 261 8.34 -5.98 24.02
CA ALA A 261 8.35 -7.19 23.20
C ALA A 261 9.78 -7.70 22.95
N PHE A 262 10.76 -6.81 22.78
CA PHE A 262 12.17 -7.19 22.66
C PHE A 262 12.73 -7.76 23.97
N VAL A 263 12.37 -7.18 25.12
CA VAL A 263 12.77 -7.72 26.43
C VAL A 263 12.19 -9.12 26.64
N GLU A 264 10.89 -9.31 26.35
CA GLU A 264 10.18 -10.57 26.50
C GLU A 264 10.73 -11.67 25.58
N HIS A 265 10.82 -11.42 24.28
CA HIS A 265 11.12 -12.45 23.31
C HIS A 265 12.62 -12.64 23.04
N VAL A 266 13.48 -11.71 23.45
CA VAL A 266 14.93 -11.79 23.28
C VAL A 266 15.64 -11.84 24.62
N ILE A 267 15.56 -10.78 25.43
CA ILE A 267 16.43 -10.65 26.62
C ILE A 267 16.13 -11.74 27.65
N PHE A 268 14.87 -11.89 28.07
CA PHE A 268 14.47 -12.88 29.07
C PHE A 268 14.90 -14.29 28.66
N ARG A 269 14.64 -14.64 27.40
CA ARG A 269 14.93 -15.97 26.86
C ARG A 269 16.42 -16.21 26.65
N ALA A 270 17.16 -15.22 26.17
CA ALA A 270 18.62 -15.29 26.03
C ALA A 270 19.30 -15.46 27.40
N VAL A 271 18.84 -14.73 28.43
CA VAL A 271 19.35 -14.88 29.80
C VAL A 271 18.98 -16.25 30.36
N ALA A 272 17.74 -16.70 30.18
CA ALA A 272 17.31 -18.04 30.62
C ALA A 272 18.17 -19.15 30.01
N LEU A 273 18.58 -19.04 28.74
CA LEU A 273 19.49 -19.99 28.11
C LEU A 273 20.88 -19.99 28.78
N LYS A 274 21.39 -18.81 29.17
CA LYS A 274 22.69 -18.69 29.86
C LYS A 274 22.67 -19.19 31.30
N THR A 275 21.56 -19.02 32.02
CA THR A 275 21.44 -19.29 33.46
C THR A 275 20.79 -20.64 33.79
N GLY A 276 20.48 -21.46 32.78
CA GLY A 276 19.88 -22.77 32.99
C GLY A 276 18.38 -22.74 33.31
N GLY A 277 17.64 -21.78 32.72
CA GLY A 277 16.19 -21.70 32.73
C GLY A 277 15.58 -20.59 33.58
N LYS A 278 16.40 -19.74 34.22
CA LYS A 278 15.92 -18.62 35.03
C LYS A 278 16.07 -17.30 34.29
N PRO A 279 15.01 -16.76 33.68
CA PRO A 279 15.07 -15.43 33.10
C PRO A 279 15.29 -14.40 34.21
N SER A 280 16.11 -13.39 33.94
CA SER A 280 16.23 -12.23 34.82
C SER A 280 16.51 -10.98 34.00
N PHE A 281 15.86 -9.88 34.37
CA PHE A 281 16.07 -8.58 33.77
C PHE A 281 16.21 -7.52 34.86
N LYS A 282 17.41 -6.95 34.98
CA LYS A 282 17.75 -5.99 36.00
C LYS A 282 17.56 -4.56 35.48
N VAL A 283 16.81 -3.76 36.24
CA VAL A 283 16.58 -2.33 35.99
C VAL A 283 17.23 -1.53 37.10
N GLU A 284 18.32 -0.84 36.78
CA GLU A 284 19.01 0.06 37.72
C GLU A 284 18.21 1.34 37.95
N ARG A 285 18.12 1.78 39.22
CA ARG A 285 17.53 3.06 39.64
C ARG A 285 18.60 3.90 40.33
N ARG A 286 18.58 5.23 40.14
CA ARG A 286 19.62 6.12 40.69
C ARG A 286 19.58 6.26 42.21
N ASP A 287 18.38 6.30 42.78
CA ASP A 287 18.15 6.65 44.18
C ASP A 287 17.37 5.57 44.95
N GLU A 288 17.17 4.39 44.36
CA GLU A 288 16.40 3.28 44.90
C GLU A 288 17.07 1.94 44.58
N GLU A 289 16.69 0.87 45.27
CA GLU A 289 17.21 -0.47 44.97
C GLU A 289 16.89 -0.91 43.52
N PRO A 290 17.77 -1.63 42.83
CA PRO A 290 17.49 -2.13 41.49
C PRO A 290 16.26 -3.03 41.46
N ILE A 291 15.40 -2.91 40.45
CA ILE A 291 14.29 -3.82 40.26
C ILE A 291 14.78 -5.00 39.44
N VAL A 292 14.55 -6.22 39.92
CA VAL A 292 14.84 -7.44 39.17
C VAL A 292 13.51 -8.09 38.78
N TYR A 293 13.35 -8.33 37.48
CA TYR A 293 12.20 -9.02 36.93
C TYR A 293 12.59 -10.44 36.52
N ASP A 294 12.00 -11.42 37.21
CA ASP A 294 12.12 -12.85 36.89
C ASP A 294 10.93 -13.35 36.06
N ASP A 295 9.91 -12.51 35.91
CA ASP A 295 8.68 -12.78 35.17
C ASP A 295 8.31 -11.56 34.33
N VAL A 296 7.93 -11.82 33.09
CA VAL A 296 7.56 -10.79 32.13
C VAL A 296 6.22 -10.18 32.47
N GLU A 297 5.30 -10.94 33.09
CA GLU A 297 3.98 -10.44 33.48
C GLU A 297 4.09 -9.41 34.60
N LYS A 298 5.03 -9.61 35.54
CA LYS A 298 5.37 -8.60 36.53
C LYS A 298 5.94 -7.33 35.89
N LEU A 299 6.82 -7.47 34.89
CA LEU A 299 7.37 -6.33 34.15
C LEU A 299 6.26 -5.53 33.45
N LYS A 300 5.31 -6.21 32.79
CA LYS A 300 4.16 -5.59 32.13
C LYS A 300 3.25 -4.88 33.13
N SER A 301 2.92 -5.54 34.25
CA SER A 301 2.12 -4.95 35.33
C SER A 301 2.78 -3.70 35.92
N ASP A 302 4.07 -3.76 36.26
CA ASP A 302 4.78 -2.62 36.83
C ASP A 302 4.92 -1.45 35.82
N TYR A 303 4.95 -1.75 34.52
CA TYR A 303 4.91 -0.74 33.46
C TYR A 303 3.54 -0.06 33.32
N GLU A 304 2.44 -0.82 33.40
CA GLU A 304 1.07 -0.28 33.39
C GLU A 304 0.79 0.58 34.63
N GLN A 305 1.33 0.18 35.77
CA GLN A 305 1.22 0.91 37.04
C GLN A 305 2.17 2.11 37.15
N ASP A 306 2.97 2.40 36.13
CA ASP A 306 3.95 3.51 36.10
C ASP A 306 5.12 3.36 37.09
N ILE A 307 5.30 2.18 37.68
CA ILE A 307 6.45 1.84 38.54
C ILE A 307 7.70 1.73 37.66
N LEU A 308 7.57 1.09 36.50
CA LEU A 308 8.60 1.00 35.47
C LEU A 308 8.37 2.05 34.38
N THR A 309 9.12 3.14 34.41
CA THR A 309 8.98 4.20 33.41
C THR A 309 9.65 3.84 32.07
N PRO A 310 9.23 4.44 30.94
CA PRO A 310 9.89 4.23 29.64
C PRO A 310 11.40 4.53 29.65
N GLN A 311 11.84 5.53 30.44
CA GLN A 311 13.26 5.89 30.54
C GLN A 311 14.07 4.78 31.23
N LEU A 312 13.54 4.22 32.33
CA LEU A 312 14.18 3.13 33.07
C LEU A 312 14.25 1.86 32.22
N LEU A 313 13.14 1.49 31.58
CA LEU A 313 13.08 0.32 30.70
C LEU A 313 14.07 0.43 29.54
N LYS A 314 14.13 1.59 28.86
CA LYS A 314 15.09 1.82 27.77
C LYS A 314 16.53 1.76 28.26
N ALA A 315 16.84 2.34 29.42
CA ALA A 315 18.19 2.32 29.99
C ALA A 315 18.64 0.88 30.30
N ALA A 316 17.78 0.08 30.94
CA ALA A 316 18.04 -1.31 31.22
C ALA A 316 18.22 -2.15 29.93
N LEU A 317 17.37 -1.93 28.93
CA LEU A 317 17.50 -2.60 27.63
C LEU A 317 18.81 -2.23 26.91
N ILE A 318 19.26 -0.97 26.99
CA ILE A 318 20.54 -0.56 26.39
C ILE A 318 21.70 -1.35 27.01
N THR A 319 21.71 -1.52 28.33
CA THR A 319 22.75 -2.30 29.02
C THR A 319 22.69 -3.77 28.59
N ALA A 320 21.53 -4.41 28.73
CA ALA A 320 21.35 -5.83 28.41
C ALA A 320 21.64 -6.15 26.94
N LEU A 321 21.22 -5.29 26.01
CA LEU A 321 21.49 -5.48 24.58
C LEU A 321 22.98 -5.34 24.28
N ASN A 322 23.68 -4.38 24.89
CA ASN A 322 25.12 -4.25 24.68
C ASN A 322 25.90 -5.47 25.21
N GLU A 323 25.49 -6.04 26.34
CA GLU A 323 26.09 -7.29 26.85
C GLU A 323 25.91 -8.47 25.89
N LEU A 324 24.79 -8.52 25.14
CA LEU A 324 24.57 -9.54 24.10
C LEU A 324 25.36 -9.27 22.81
N LEU A 325 25.58 -8.00 22.47
CA LEU A 325 26.29 -7.60 21.26
C LEU A 325 27.81 -7.60 21.43
N GLU A 326 28.33 -7.43 22.64
CA GLU A 326 29.77 -7.29 22.87
C GLU A 326 30.59 -8.48 22.36
N PRO A 327 30.23 -9.75 22.63
CA PRO A 327 30.96 -10.89 22.09
C PRO A 327 30.97 -10.93 20.55
N ILE A 328 29.89 -10.43 19.92
CA ILE A 328 29.77 -10.38 18.46
C ILE A 328 30.71 -9.33 17.88
N ARG A 329 30.81 -8.17 18.54
CA ARG A 329 31.76 -7.11 18.15
C ARG A 329 33.21 -7.56 18.36
N GLU A 330 33.49 -8.30 19.43
CA GLU A 330 34.82 -8.85 19.70
C GLU A 330 35.22 -9.88 18.64
N ASP A 331 34.35 -10.83 18.31
CA ASP A 331 34.57 -11.80 17.23
C ASP A 331 34.81 -11.10 15.88
N PHE A 332 34.05 -10.03 15.59
CA PHE A 332 34.22 -9.24 14.37
C PHE A 332 35.57 -8.51 14.34
N LYS A 333 35.97 -7.86 15.45
CA LYS A 333 37.26 -7.18 15.56
C LYS A 333 38.44 -8.15 15.46
N ALA A 334 38.28 -9.37 15.97
CA ALA A 334 39.33 -10.40 15.97
C ALA A 334 39.51 -11.06 14.58
N SER A 335 38.51 -11.02 13.70
CA SER A 335 38.55 -11.66 12.39
C SER A 335 38.77 -10.65 11.26
N GLU A 336 40.01 -10.54 10.77
CA GLU A 336 40.32 -9.75 9.56
C GLU A 336 39.58 -10.26 8.32
N GLU A 337 39.36 -11.57 8.23
CA GLU A 337 38.59 -12.19 7.16
C GLU A 337 37.14 -11.70 7.18
N TRP A 338 36.49 -11.68 8.35
CA TRP A 338 35.12 -11.21 8.47
C TRP A 338 34.99 -9.72 8.14
N GLN A 339 35.96 -8.90 8.54
CA GLN A 339 36.02 -7.48 8.15
C GLN A 339 36.10 -7.31 6.63
N ARG A 340 37.03 -8.02 5.98
CA ARG A 340 37.18 -8.01 4.52
C ARG A 340 35.91 -8.47 3.80
N VAL A 341 35.31 -9.58 4.25
CA VAL A 341 34.06 -10.11 3.68
C VAL A 341 32.93 -9.10 3.84
N THR A 342 32.86 -8.37 4.96
CA THR A 342 31.83 -7.35 5.21
C THR A 342 31.92 -6.20 4.21
N GLU A 343 33.13 -5.72 3.91
CA GLU A 343 33.37 -4.66 2.93
C GLU A 343 33.00 -5.11 1.52
N LEU A 344 33.34 -6.36 1.16
CA LEU A 344 33.00 -6.93 -0.15
C LEU A 344 31.50 -7.21 -0.29
N ALA A 345 30.84 -7.71 0.75
CA ALA A 345 29.42 -8.06 0.73
C ALA A 345 28.49 -6.83 0.70
N TYR A 346 28.96 -5.71 1.28
CA TYR A 346 28.23 -4.45 1.39
C TYR A 346 29.13 -3.25 1.09
N PRO A 347 29.48 -3.04 -0.19
CA PRO A 347 30.32 -1.92 -0.59
C PRO A 347 29.63 -0.58 -0.28
N SER A 348 30.41 0.36 0.26
CA SER A 348 29.95 1.71 0.57
C SER A 348 29.43 2.41 -0.69
N GLU A 349 28.21 2.98 -0.64
CA GLU A 349 27.68 3.76 -1.76
C GLU A 349 28.61 4.95 -2.07
N VAL A 350 29.14 4.99 -3.29
CA VAL A 350 29.86 6.16 -3.81
C VAL A 350 28.85 7.29 -3.97
N LYS A 351 28.79 8.19 -2.98
CA LYS A 351 28.01 9.41 -3.11
C LYS A 351 28.56 10.22 -4.27
N GLU A 352 27.81 10.32 -5.37
CA GLU A 352 28.13 11.27 -6.44
C GLU A 352 28.25 12.67 -5.84
N VAL A 353 29.46 13.22 -5.93
CA VAL A 353 29.77 14.58 -5.47
C VAL A 353 29.00 15.54 -6.36
N LYS A 354 27.89 16.10 -5.86
CA LYS A 354 27.24 17.27 -6.50
C LYS A 354 28.28 18.38 -6.62
N GLN A 355 28.78 18.61 -7.84
CA GLN A 355 29.65 19.74 -8.14
C GLN A 355 28.93 21.04 -7.76
N LYS A 356 29.55 21.83 -6.87
CA LYS A 356 29.08 23.17 -6.50
C LYS A 356 29.05 24.05 -7.77
N LYS A 357 27.85 24.39 -8.26
CA LYS A 357 27.69 25.49 -9.22
C LYS A 357 28.25 26.77 -8.60
N GLN A 358 29.25 27.36 -9.26
CA GLN A 358 29.76 28.69 -8.93
C GLN A 358 28.62 29.72 -9.00
N LYS A 359 28.52 30.58 -7.98
CA LYS A 359 27.59 31.72 -7.96
C LYS A 359 27.98 32.68 -9.08
N LYS A 360 27.10 32.89 -10.07
CA LYS A 360 27.17 34.05 -10.96
C LYS A 360 26.74 35.29 -10.17
N GLU A 361 27.53 36.35 -10.25
CA GLU A 361 27.19 37.68 -9.75
C GLU A 361 25.85 38.16 -10.34
N ILE A 362 25.03 38.77 -9.48
CA ILE A 362 23.70 39.27 -9.84
C ILE A 362 23.86 40.72 -10.30
N ASP A 363 23.39 40.98 -11.52
CA ASP A 363 23.34 42.28 -12.18
C ASP A 363 22.47 43.29 -11.37
N PRO A 364 23.01 44.46 -10.95
CA PRO A 364 22.33 45.43 -10.09
C PRO A 364 20.99 45.96 -10.64
N ALA A 365 20.79 45.95 -11.97
CA ALA A 365 19.54 46.41 -12.58
C ALA A 365 18.33 45.52 -12.23
N LYS A 366 18.53 44.21 -12.01
CA LYS A 366 17.45 43.28 -11.59
C LYS A 366 17.05 43.47 -10.13
N ARG A 367 17.94 44.03 -9.31
CA ARG A 367 17.67 44.30 -7.88
C ARG A 367 16.87 45.58 -7.68
N GLU A 368 17.10 46.61 -8.50
CA GLU A 368 16.28 47.84 -8.51
C GLU A 368 14.85 47.58 -9.03
N ALA A 369 14.68 46.80 -10.10
CA ALA A 369 13.36 46.44 -10.59
C ALA A 369 12.52 45.64 -9.57
N ALA A 370 13.17 44.77 -8.79
CA ALA A 370 12.53 44.02 -7.72
C ALA A 370 12.15 44.88 -6.50
N LEU A 371 12.91 45.96 -6.23
CA LEU A 371 12.59 46.92 -5.17
C LEU A 371 11.46 47.88 -5.58
N ALA A 372 11.41 48.30 -6.86
CA ALA A 372 10.33 49.12 -7.39
C ALA A 372 8.98 48.37 -7.41
N ALA A 373 8.98 47.09 -7.77
CA ALA A 373 7.76 46.24 -7.75
C ALA A 373 7.23 46.01 -6.32
N LYS A 374 8.13 45.99 -5.32
CA LYS A 374 7.76 45.81 -3.91
C LYS A 374 7.20 47.10 -3.28
N ALA A 375 7.61 48.27 -3.75
CA ALA A 375 7.07 49.57 -3.31
C ALA A 375 5.64 49.82 -3.86
N ALA A 376 5.34 49.38 -5.08
CA ALA A 376 4.00 49.50 -5.66
C ALA A 376 2.95 48.63 -4.96
N ALA A 377 3.35 47.48 -4.42
CA ALA A 377 2.47 46.56 -3.69
C ALA A 377 2.10 47.04 -2.27
N LEU A 378 2.84 47.98 -1.68
CA LEU A 378 2.58 48.51 -0.33
C LEU A 378 1.66 49.75 -0.32
N ALA A 379 1.45 50.42 -1.45
CA ALA A 379 0.66 51.65 -1.53
C ALA A 379 -0.87 51.45 -1.59
N VAL A 380 -1.38 50.22 -1.69
CA VAL A 380 -2.83 49.94 -1.86
C VAL A 380 -3.53 49.57 -0.55
N LYS A 381 -2.82 49.52 0.60
CA LYS A 381 -3.39 49.01 1.86
C LYS A 381 -3.80 50.06 2.91
N GLU A 382 -3.73 51.36 2.64
CA GLU A 382 -4.16 52.38 3.62
C GLU A 382 -5.02 53.48 2.98
N ALA A 383 -6.35 53.40 3.15
CA ALA A 383 -7.24 54.57 3.23
C ALA A 383 -8.59 54.19 3.91
N PRO A 384 -9.14 55.02 4.83
CA PRO A 384 -10.24 54.64 5.72
C PRO A 384 -11.63 55.10 5.25
N SER A 385 -12.66 54.48 5.85
CA SER A 385 -14.10 54.72 5.68
C SER A 385 -14.61 55.96 6.43
N GLU A 386 -15.51 56.75 5.83
CA GLU A 386 -16.37 57.69 6.55
C GLU A 386 -17.80 57.79 5.97
N LYS A 387 -18.79 57.99 6.86
CA LYS A 387 -20.24 57.89 6.63
C LYS A 387 -20.88 59.26 6.34
N LEU A 388 -22.03 59.28 5.66
CA LEU A 388 -23.05 60.31 5.86
C LEU A 388 -24.47 59.71 6.05
N ARG A 389 -25.16 60.18 7.10
CA ARG A 389 -26.54 59.85 7.51
C ARG A 389 -27.51 60.90 6.97
N ILE A 390 -28.73 60.48 6.63
CA ILE A 390 -29.94 61.33 6.58
C ILE A 390 -31.07 60.60 7.37
N PRO A 391 -31.91 61.28 8.18
CA PRO A 391 -32.67 60.66 9.26
C PRO A 391 -34.12 60.28 8.92
N ARG A 392 -34.70 59.42 9.77
CA ARG A 392 -36.08 58.89 9.74
C ARG A 392 -37.12 59.92 10.20
N VAL A 393 -38.31 59.86 9.59
CA VAL A 393 -39.58 60.18 10.25
C VAL A 393 -40.54 59.02 9.99
N GLY A 394 -41.15 58.49 11.04
CA GLY A 394 -42.20 57.49 10.95
C GLY A 394 -43.55 58.09 11.34
N SER A 395 -44.62 57.65 10.68
CA SER A 395 -45.94 57.55 11.32
C SER A 395 -46.93 56.70 10.49
N LEU A 396 -47.70 55.89 11.23
CA LEU A 396 -49.12 55.55 11.04
C LEU A 396 -49.56 54.51 9.98
N LEU A 397 -49.84 53.31 10.53
CA LEU A 397 -50.99 52.41 10.33
C LEU A 397 -51.92 52.68 9.13
N LEU A 398 -52.01 51.69 8.22
CA LEU A 398 -53.26 51.28 7.55
C LEU A 398 -53.16 49.83 7.02
N ARG A 399 -54.31 49.15 7.08
CA ARG A 399 -54.57 47.73 6.81
C ARG A 399 -54.33 47.33 5.33
N ARG A 400 -53.96 46.05 5.14
CA ARG A 400 -53.86 45.20 3.92
C ARG A 400 -54.68 45.63 2.68
N PRO A 401 -54.19 45.27 1.47
CA PRO A 401 -54.75 44.08 0.81
C PRO A 401 -53.69 43.02 0.52
N ALA A 402 -54.15 41.78 0.39
CA ALA A 402 -53.32 40.62 0.10
C ALA A 402 -52.66 40.75 -1.28
N THR A 403 -51.32 40.77 -1.31
CA THR A 403 -50.56 40.46 -2.51
C THR A 403 -50.67 38.95 -2.78
N PRO A 404 -50.84 38.55 -4.05
CA PRO A 404 -51.10 37.16 -4.39
C PRO A 404 -49.90 36.31 -4.00
N LEU A 405 -50.17 35.08 -3.54
CA LEU A 405 -49.17 34.02 -3.41
C LEU A 405 -48.33 34.02 -4.69
N GLN A 406 -47.09 34.48 -4.58
CA GLN A 406 -46.10 34.33 -5.63
C GLN A 406 -45.87 32.82 -5.70
N GLY A 407 -46.56 32.17 -6.65
CA GLY A 407 -46.45 30.74 -6.87
C GLY A 407 -44.98 30.40 -6.97
N GLN A 408 -44.51 29.52 -6.10
CA GLN A 408 -43.21 28.88 -6.26
C GLN A 408 -43.30 28.13 -7.59
N PHE A 409 -42.76 28.72 -8.66
CA PHE A 409 -42.57 28.02 -9.90
C PHE A 409 -41.59 26.88 -9.63
N ARG A 410 -42.03 25.66 -9.90
CA ARG A 410 -41.25 24.43 -9.74
C ARG A 410 -40.01 24.51 -10.65
N SER A 411 -38.80 24.52 -10.09
CA SER A 411 -37.57 24.42 -10.88
C SER A 411 -37.28 22.95 -11.17
N ILE A 412 -38.10 22.36 -12.05
CA ILE A 412 -37.96 20.97 -12.48
C ILE A 412 -36.58 20.79 -13.13
N HIS A 413 -35.85 19.74 -12.76
CA HIS A 413 -34.61 19.37 -13.45
C HIS A 413 -34.94 19.16 -14.94
N ALA A 414 -34.14 19.74 -15.83
CA ALA A 414 -34.29 19.59 -17.27
C ALA A 414 -32.96 19.10 -17.86
N VAL A 415 -33.03 18.47 -19.04
CA VAL A 415 -31.82 18.06 -19.75
C VAL A 415 -30.99 19.30 -20.09
N PRO A 416 -29.69 19.34 -19.70
CA PRO A 416 -28.83 20.47 -20.01
C PRO A 416 -28.71 20.70 -21.51
N ASN A 417 -28.63 21.96 -21.94
CA ASN A 417 -28.32 22.27 -23.32
C ASN A 417 -26.80 22.19 -23.53
N LEU A 418 -26.36 21.24 -24.36
CA LEU A 418 -24.95 21.14 -24.77
C LEU A 418 -24.69 22.11 -25.92
N GLY A 419 -24.44 23.38 -25.61
CA GLY A 419 -24.26 24.44 -26.62
C GLY A 419 -23.14 24.19 -27.63
N GLN A 420 -22.20 23.27 -27.34
CA GLN A 420 -21.16 22.82 -28.27
C GLN A 420 -21.65 21.84 -29.35
N PHE A 421 -22.82 21.22 -29.17
CA PHE A 421 -23.45 20.30 -30.12
C PHE A 421 -24.80 20.91 -30.58
N PRO A 422 -24.79 21.89 -31.50
CA PRO A 422 -25.99 22.66 -31.86
C PRO A 422 -27.03 21.85 -32.65
N ARG A 423 -26.61 20.74 -33.28
CA ARG A 423 -27.45 19.86 -34.10
C ARG A 423 -27.35 18.43 -33.57
N PRO A 424 -28.31 17.95 -32.76
CA PRO A 424 -28.32 16.59 -32.23
C PRO A 424 -28.22 15.51 -33.32
N GLU A 425 -28.75 15.78 -34.51
CA GLU A 425 -28.69 14.89 -35.68
C GLU A 425 -27.27 14.61 -36.20
N ASP A 426 -26.32 15.51 -35.95
CA ASP A 426 -24.92 15.35 -36.36
C ASP A 426 -24.15 14.43 -35.38
N GLY A 427 -24.71 14.15 -34.21
CA GLY A 427 -24.07 13.40 -33.13
C GLY A 427 -22.79 14.06 -32.61
N VAL A 428 -21.79 13.24 -32.28
CA VAL A 428 -20.43 13.68 -31.93
C VAL A 428 -19.49 13.21 -33.03
N PRO A 429 -19.03 14.08 -33.94
CA PRO A 429 -18.17 13.70 -35.05
C PRO A 429 -16.95 12.89 -34.59
N GLY A 430 -16.76 11.71 -35.18
CA GLY A 430 -15.68 10.78 -34.84
C GLY A 430 -15.94 9.87 -33.64
N LEU A 431 -17.05 10.05 -32.90
CA LEU A 431 -17.36 9.26 -31.70
C LEU A 431 -18.75 8.62 -31.69
N LEU A 432 -19.82 9.40 -31.92
CA LEU A 432 -21.22 8.96 -31.87
C LEU A 432 -21.97 9.44 -33.11
N SER A 433 -22.74 8.56 -33.75
CA SER A 433 -23.71 8.99 -34.78
C SER A 433 -24.86 9.78 -34.15
N GLY A 434 -25.69 10.43 -34.98
CA GLY A 434 -26.92 11.08 -34.50
C GLY A 434 -27.83 10.12 -33.72
N ASP A 435 -28.01 8.88 -34.19
CA ASP A 435 -28.78 7.85 -33.48
C ASP A 435 -28.13 7.46 -32.15
N GLY A 436 -26.79 7.31 -32.13
CA GLY A 436 -26.04 6.99 -30.92
C GLY A 436 -26.12 8.11 -29.89
N PHE A 437 -26.01 9.36 -30.32
CA PHE A 437 -26.15 10.55 -29.50
C PHE A 437 -27.57 10.68 -28.94
N ASP A 438 -28.61 10.42 -29.75
CA ASP A 438 -30.00 10.46 -29.29
C ASP A 438 -30.25 9.44 -28.16
N ILE A 439 -29.73 8.22 -28.27
CA ILE A 439 -29.83 7.21 -27.22
C ILE A 439 -29.01 7.61 -25.98
N ALA A 440 -27.75 8.00 -26.17
CA ALA A 440 -26.79 8.21 -25.08
C ALA A 440 -26.98 9.53 -24.31
N TRP A 441 -27.43 10.57 -24.99
CA TRP A 441 -27.71 11.89 -24.42
C TRP A 441 -29.20 12.11 -24.26
N THR A 442 -29.95 12.28 -25.35
CA THR A 442 -31.32 12.79 -25.33
C THR A 442 -32.25 11.87 -24.52
N GLN A 443 -32.47 10.65 -24.99
CA GLN A 443 -33.40 9.70 -24.37
C GLN A 443 -32.96 9.30 -22.97
N TYR A 444 -31.66 9.03 -22.78
CA TYR A 444 -31.14 8.61 -21.48
C TYR A 444 -31.20 9.73 -20.44
N MET A 445 -30.79 10.96 -20.79
CA MET A 445 -30.89 12.09 -19.86
C MET A 445 -32.33 12.44 -19.53
N ASP A 446 -33.24 12.43 -20.51
CA ASP A 446 -34.67 12.64 -20.28
C ASP A 446 -35.20 11.63 -19.25
N PHE A 447 -34.91 10.35 -19.44
CA PHE A 447 -35.30 9.29 -18.50
C PHE A 447 -34.74 9.52 -17.09
N VAL A 448 -33.44 9.79 -16.96
CA VAL A 448 -32.80 9.97 -15.64
C VAL A 448 -33.34 11.21 -14.94
N VAL A 449 -33.53 12.31 -15.66
CA VAL A 449 -34.04 13.58 -15.16
C VAL A 449 -35.52 13.44 -14.76
N GLU A 450 -36.35 12.78 -15.55
CA GLU A 450 -37.75 12.49 -15.21
C GLU A 450 -37.85 11.70 -13.89
N LYS A 451 -37.05 10.64 -13.75
CA LYS A 451 -37.00 9.86 -12.51
C LYS A 451 -36.49 10.68 -11.33
N LEU A 452 -35.47 11.51 -11.52
CA LEU A 452 -34.99 12.40 -10.47
C LEU A 452 -36.08 13.37 -10.02
N ASN A 453 -36.77 14.01 -10.96
CA ASN A 453 -37.90 14.91 -10.67
C ASN A 453 -39.03 14.24 -9.88
N HIS A 454 -39.33 12.97 -10.18
CA HIS A 454 -40.32 12.21 -9.42
C HIS A 454 -39.87 11.95 -7.98
N LEU A 455 -38.59 11.65 -7.77
CA LEU A 455 -38.03 11.33 -6.46
C LEU A 455 -37.79 12.57 -5.59
N THR A 456 -37.57 13.74 -6.22
CA THR A 456 -37.34 15.00 -5.51
C THR A 456 -38.59 15.84 -5.31
N ALA A 457 -39.71 15.50 -5.99
CA ALA A 457 -40.98 16.23 -5.88
C ALA A 457 -41.45 16.37 -4.42
N GLY A 458 -41.69 17.60 -3.97
CA GLY A 458 -42.17 17.88 -2.61
C GLY A 458 -41.12 17.66 -1.51
N THR A 459 -39.85 17.45 -1.88
CA THR A 459 -38.72 17.31 -0.94
C THR A 459 -37.84 18.57 -0.95
N GLU A 460 -36.90 18.68 -0.01
CA GLU A 460 -35.91 19.77 0.01
C GLU A 460 -34.95 19.77 -1.20
N PHE A 461 -34.90 18.67 -1.95
CA PHE A 461 -34.03 18.49 -3.10
C PHE A 461 -34.63 19.01 -4.41
N GLU A 462 -35.92 19.37 -4.42
CA GLU A 462 -36.67 19.69 -5.65
C GLU A 462 -36.05 20.83 -6.48
N ASN A 463 -35.35 21.77 -5.83
CA ASN A 463 -34.74 22.94 -6.50
C ASN A 463 -33.19 22.93 -6.43
N LYS A 464 -32.57 21.81 -6.06
CA LYS A 464 -31.10 21.70 -5.96
C LYS A 464 -30.49 21.14 -7.25
N GLU A 465 -29.24 21.44 -7.53
CA GLU A 465 -28.57 20.84 -8.69
C GLU A 465 -28.26 19.35 -8.44
N PRO A 466 -28.21 18.49 -9.49
CA PRO A 466 -27.89 17.06 -9.34
C PRO A 466 -26.60 16.80 -8.53
N LEU A 467 -25.56 17.63 -8.70
CA LEU A 467 -24.31 17.54 -7.92
C LEU A 467 -24.51 17.81 -6.42
N GLN A 468 -25.41 18.71 -6.06
CA GLN A 468 -25.72 18.98 -4.65
C GLN A 468 -26.56 17.84 -4.07
N ILE A 469 -27.57 17.39 -4.82
CA ILE A 469 -28.45 16.29 -4.42
C ILE A 469 -27.64 15.03 -4.17
N LEU A 470 -26.73 14.64 -5.07
CA LEU A 470 -25.92 13.43 -4.89
C LEU A 470 -25.00 13.55 -3.66
N LYS A 471 -24.45 14.73 -3.36
CA LYS A 471 -23.57 14.91 -2.19
C LYS A 471 -24.34 14.79 -0.87
N GLU A 472 -25.55 15.34 -0.82
CA GLU A 472 -26.38 15.34 0.39
C GLU A 472 -27.06 13.98 0.64
N THR A 473 -27.46 13.28 -0.42
CA THR A 473 -28.13 11.96 -0.33
C THR A 473 -27.16 10.79 -0.20
N ALA A 474 -25.85 11.00 -0.41
CA ALA A 474 -24.85 9.95 -0.41
C ALA A 474 -24.77 9.14 0.91
N ARG A 475 -25.04 9.77 2.05
CA ARG A 475 -24.88 9.11 3.36
C ARG A 475 -26.06 8.26 3.79
N GLN A 476 -27.26 8.62 3.36
CA GLN A 476 -28.49 8.06 3.92
C GLN A 476 -28.94 6.87 3.07
N PRO A 477 -29.00 5.64 3.61
CA PRO A 477 -29.41 4.46 2.82
C PRO A 477 -30.79 4.62 2.17
N ARG A 478 -31.73 5.29 2.86
CA ARG A 478 -33.09 5.55 2.38
C ARG A 478 -33.15 6.41 1.11
N ASP A 479 -32.17 7.27 0.90
CA ASP A 479 -32.10 8.18 -0.25
C ASP A 479 -31.29 7.56 -1.40
N ALA A 480 -31.01 6.25 -1.35
CA ALA A 480 -30.27 5.53 -2.39
C ALA A 480 -30.84 5.73 -3.80
N PRO A 481 -32.17 5.65 -4.03
CA PRO A 481 -32.72 5.88 -5.36
C PRO A 481 -32.45 7.30 -5.85
N THR A 482 -32.68 8.31 -5.00
CA THR A 482 -32.44 9.73 -5.33
C THR A 482 -30.96 9.98 -5.64
N PHE A 483 -30.05 9.42 -4.84
CA PHE A 483 -28.62 9.46 -5.12
C PHE A 483 -28.28 8.89 -6.50
N ASN A 484 -28.81 7.70 -6.82
CA ASN A 484 -28.46 7.00 -8.05
C ASN A 484 -28.83 7.84 -9.28
N TYR A 485 -30.05 8.37 -9.35
CA TYR A 485 -30.48 9.19 -10.49
C TYR A 485 -29.78 10.56 -10.52
N ALA A 486 -29.53 11.19 -9.37
CA ALA A 486 -28.77 12.44 -9.30
C ALA A 486 -27.32 12.24 -9.78
N SER A 487 -26.67 11.14 -9.39
CA SER A 487 -25.31 10.82 -9.81
C SER A 487 -25.24 10.44 -11.28
N MET A 488 -26.22 9.68 -11.81
CA MET A 488 -26.25 9.36 -13.24
C MET A 488 -26.46 10.61 -14.11
N ALA A 489 -27.37 11.51 -13.71
CA ALA A 489 -27.58 12.78 -14.42
C ALA A 489 -26.30 13.61 -14.46
N HIS A 490 -25.64 13.74 -13.30
CA HIS A 490 -24.40 14.51 -13.17
C HIS A 490 -23.24 13.88 -13.95
N ASN A 491 -22.99 12.58 -13.78
CA ASN A 491 -21.87 11.90 -14.41
C ASN A 491 -22.02 11.86 -15.94
N ASN A 492 -23.24 11.67 -16.46
CA ASN A 492 -23.48 11.66 -17.90
C ASN A 492 -23.32 13.08 -18.49
N ALA A 493 -23.86 14.12 -17.83
CA ALA A 493 -23.61 15.50 -18.21
C ALA A 493 -22.11 15.83 -18.26
N PHE A 494 -21.37 15.45 -17.22
CA PHE A 494 -19.93 15.68 -17.13
C PHE A 494 -19.15 15.00 -18.27
N PHE A 495 -19.54 13.79 -18.70
CA PHE A 495 -18.94 13.11 -19.85
C PHE A 495 -19.13 13.91 -21.15
N PHE A 496 -20.36 14.31 -21.48
CA PHE A 496 -20.65 15.03 -22.72
C PHE A 496 -20.12 16.47 -22.74
N GLU A 497 -20.09 17.13 -21.58
CA GLU A 497 -19.50 18.46 -21.43
C GLU A 497 -18.00 18.46 -21.77
N GLN A 498 -17.30 17.33 -21.67
CA GLN A 498 -15.87 17.22 -21.93
C GLN A 498 -15.51 16.88 -23.38
N LEU A 499 -16.52 16.69 -24.23
CA LEU A 499 -16.31 16.40 -25.64
C LEU A 499 -16.21 17.69 -26.45
N ALA A 500 -15.27 17.72 -27.38
CA ALA A 500 -15.11 18.77 -28.37
C ALA A 500 -15.93 18.45 -29.63
N TYR A 501 -16.53 19.47 -30.22
CA TYR A 501 -17.10 19.36 -31.56
C TYR A 501 -15.96 19.49 -32.58
N LEU A 502 -15.51 18.36 -33.12
CA LEU A 502 -14.47 18.33 -34.15
C LEU A 502 -15.13 18.58 -35.51
N SER A 503 -14.89 19.75 -36.10
CA SER A 503 -15.28 20.04 -37.49
C SER A 503 -14.12 19.78 -38.45
N GLU A 504 -14.40 19.30 -39.66
CA GLU A 504 -13.42 19.23 -40.73
C GLU A 504 -12.85 20.62 -41.03
N ASP A 505 -11.53 20.68 -41.26
CA ASP A 505 -10.87 21.93 -41.63
C ASP A 505 -11.28 22.30 -43.06
N SER A 506 -12.11 23.33 -43.20
CA SER A 506 -12.61 23.81 -44.50
C SER A 506 -11.50 24.16 -45.51
N ALA A 507 -10.26 24.33 -45.04
CA ALA A 507 -9.08 24.60 -45.85
C ALA A 507 -8.30 23.34 -46.28
N ASN A 508 -8.48 22.18 -45.63
CA ASN A 508 -7.79 20.94 -46.00
C ASN A 508 -8.59 19.67 -45.61
N PRO A 509 -9.45 19.16 -46.50
CA PRO A 509 -10.28 17.98 -46.26
C PRO A 509 -9.50 16.68 -46.05
N GLU A 510 -8.25 16.59 -46.53
CA GLU A 510 -7.41 15.38 -46.38
C GLU A 510 -6.76 15.28 -44.98
N ALA A 511 -6.84 16.32 -44.15
CA ALA A 511 -6.19 16.35 -42.84
C ALA A 511 -6.96 15.59 -41.73
N GLY A 512 -8.20 15.15 -41.98
CA GLY A 512 -9.05 14.47 -40.99
C GLY A 512 -9.46 15.37 -39.81
N LEU A 513 -10.14 14.76 -38.82
CA LEU A 513 -10.53 15.44 -37.57
C LEU A 513 -9.27 15.72 -36.73
N ARG A 514 -9.01 16.98 -36.38
CA ARG A 514 -7.86 17.36 -35.53
C ARG A 514 -8.25 17.43 -34.06
N PRO A 515 -7.60 16.66 -33.17
CA PRO A 515 -7.82 16.76 -31.73
C PRO A 515 -7.46 18.15 -31.18
N VAL A 516 -8.14 18.57 -30.12
CA VAL A 516 -7.78 19.79 -29.38
C VAL A 516 -6.41 19.57 -28.72
N PRO A 517 -5.41 20.47 -28.92
CA PRO A 517 -4.10 20.30 -28.31
C PRO A 517 -4.17 20.44 -26.78
N VAL A 518 -3.37 19.65 -26.07
CA VAL A 518 -3.29 19.71 -24.60
C VAL A 518 -2.53 20.98 -24.18
N PRO A 519 -3.10 21.83 -23.31
CA PRO A 519 -2.39 23.00 -22.79
C PRO A 519 -1.07 22.62 -22.12
N GLU A 520 -0.01 23.35 -22.44
CA GLU A 520 1.37 22.99 -22.08
C GLU A 520 1.57 22.71 -20.58
N ARG A 521 0.95 23.53 -19.72
CA ARG A 521 1.02 23.34 -18.27
C ARG A 521 0.36 22.04 -17.81
N LEU A 522 -0.80 21.69 -18.36
CA LEU A 522 -1.47 20.44 -18.04
C LEU A 522 -0.68 19.25 -18.58
N ARG A 523 -0.14 19.36 -19.80
CA ARG A 523 0.72 18.34 -20.41
C ARG A 523 1.90 17.99 -19.50
N LEU A 524 2.66 18.99 -19.04
CA LEU A 524 3.81 18.77 -18.17
C LEU A 524 3.44 18.11 -16.82
N ASP A 525 2.34 18.53 -16.22
CA ASP A 525 1.87 17.98 -14.95
C ASP A 525 1.37 16.53 -15.10
N LEU A 526 0.71 16.21 -16.22
CA LEU A 526 0.28 14.83 -16.55
C LEU A 526 1.47 13.93 -16.89
N GLU A 527 2.43 14.41 -17.68
CA GLU A 527 3.64 13.65 -18.02
C GLU A 527 4.51 13.36 -16.80
N ARG A 528 4.54 14.27 -15.82
CA ARG A 528 5.22 14.02 -14.54
C ARG A 528 4.63 12.80 -13.82
N ASP A 529 3.30 12.68 -13.80
CA ASP A 529 2.63 11.66 -12.99
C ASP A 529 2.42 10.33 -13.73
N PHE A 530 2.29 10.37 -15.07
CA PHE A 530 2.08 9.20 -15.93
C PHE A 530 3.28 8.85 -16.82
N SER A 531 4.42 9.52 -16.67
CA SER A 531 5.63 9.43 -17.52
C SER A 531 5.47 9.99 -18.94
N SER A 532 4.31 9.81 -19.59
CA SER A 532 4.00 10.39 -20.91
C SER A 532 2.49 10.50 -21.14
N MET A 533 2.08 11.37 -22.07
CA MET A 533 0.67 11.46 -22.51
C MET A 533 0.18 10.16 -23.17
N ASP A 534 1.06 9.45 -23.89
CA ASP A 534 0.73 8.15 -24.48
C ASP A 534 0.49 7.07 -23.42
N THR A 535 1.23 7.11 -22.31
CA THR A 535 0.99 6.22 -21.17
C THR A 535 -0.39 6.50 -20.56
N LEU A 536 -0.73 7.77 -20.31
CA LEU A 536 -2.04 8.15 -19.79
C LEU A 536 -3.17 7.70 -20.72
N ARG A 537 -3.02 7.92 -22.04
CA ARG A 537 -3.96 7.45 -23.06
C ARG A 537 -4.18 5.94 -22.96
N ARG A 538 -3.09 5.17 -22.96
CA ARG A 538 -3.14 3.70 -22.86
C ARG A 538 -3.79 3.25 -21.56
N GLU A 539 -3.43 3.87 -20.43
CA GLU A 539 -4.01 3.53 -19.15
C GLU A 539 -5.52 3.78 -19.13
N MET A 540 -5.99 4.96 -19.56
CA MET A 540 -7.44 5.26 -19.61
C MET A 540 -8.21 4.30 -20.53
N ILE A 541 -7.69 4.01 -21.73
CA ILE A 541 -8.33 3.10 -22.69
C ILE A 541 -8.37 1.67 -22.14
N ILE A 542 -7.25 1.15 -21.62
CA ILE A 542 -7.18 -0.19 -21.04
C ILE A 542 -8.09 -0.28 -19.83
N THR A 543 -8.13 0.76 -18.98
CA THR A 543 -9.06 0.80 -17.83
C THR A 543 -10.50 0.63 -18.29
N ALA A 544 -10.92 1.40 -19.29
CA ALA A 544 -12.28 1.37 -19.80
C ALA A 544 -12.63 0.03 -20.45
N ASP A 545 -11.72 -0.53 -21.26
CA ASP A 545 -11.85 -1.84 -21.92
C ASP A 545 -12.04 -2.99 -20.90
N VAL A 546 -11.26 -2.94 -19.83
CA VAL A 546 -11.22 -3.95 -18.76
C VAL A 546 -12.43 -3.90 -17.83
N MET A 547 -13.11 -2.75 -17.71
CA MET A 547 -14.33 -2.66 -16.90
C MET A 547 -15.43 -3.53 -17.52
N PHE A 548 -15.71 -4.68 -16.91
CA PHE A 548 -16.75 -5.59 -17.37
C PHE A 548 -18.13 -4.96 -17.15
N GLY A 549 -18.45 -4.59 -15.90
CA GLY A 549 -19.68 -3.91 -15.55
C GLY A 549 -19.74 -2.43 -16.02
N PRO A 550 -20.95 -1.88 -16.15
CA PRO A 550 -21.14 -0.49 -16.54
C PRO A 550 -20.67 0.48 -15.46
N GLY A 551 -20.10 1.61 -15.89
CA GLY A 551 -19.59 2.61 -14.98
C GLY A 551 -18.86 3.75 -15.68
N PHE A 552 -17.89 4.32 -14.98
CA PHE A 552 -17.14 5.50 -15.39
C PHE A 552 -15.67 5.36 -15.01
N VAL A 553 -14.77 5.78 -15.90
CA VAL A 553 -13.34 5.97 -15.61
C VAL A 553 -13.05 7.46 -15.53
N TRP A 554 -12.34 7.89 -14.50
CA TRP A 554 -12.11 9.28 -14.18
C TRP A 554 -10.62 9.60 -14.12
N LEU A 555 -10.21 10.70 -14.74
CA LEU A 555 -8.98 11.40 -14.38
C LEU A 555 -9.31 12.40 -13.28
N VAL A 556 -8.58 12.34 -12.17
CA VAL A 556 -8.81 13.21 -11.02
C VAL A 556 -7.51 13.84 -10.53
N LYS A 557 -7.62 15.00 -9.89
CA LYS A 557 -6.54 15.67 -9.18
C LYS A 557 -6.74 15.59 -7.67
N VAL A 558 -5.68 15.20 -6.97
CA VAL A 558 -5.67 15.00 -5.52
C VAL A 558 -5.21 16.29 -4.83
N GLY A 559 -6.12 16.98 -4.15
CA GLY A 559 -5.99 18.37 -3.73
C GLY A 559 -4.79 18.69 -2.81
N ARG A 560 -4.37 17.77 -1.93
CA ARG A 560 -3.22 18.01 -1.03
C ARG A 560 -1.85 17.82 -1.67
N GLN A 561 -1.76 17.01 -2.72
CA GLN A 561 -0.50 16.60 -3.35
C GLN A 561 -0.34 17.16 -4.77
N SER A 562 -1.39 17.78 -5.32
CA SER A 562 -1.47 18.22 -6.72
C SER A 562 -1.06 17.13 -7.72
N GLN A 563 -1.33 15.86 -7.37
CA GLN A 563 -1.05 14.68 -8.16
C GLN A 563 -2.29 14.25 -8.94
N PHE A 564 -2.10 13.78 -10.17
CA PHE A 564 -3.13 13.24 -11.04
C PHE A 564 -3.22 11.72 -10.89
N ARG A 565 -4.44 11.18 -10.91
CA ARG A 565 -4.71 9.75 -10.77
C ARG A 565 -5.90 9.34 -11.62
N ILE A 566 -5.93 8.07 -12.02
CA ILE A 566 -7.09 7.43 -12.63
C ILE A 566 -7.91 6.74 -11.53
N LEU A 567 -9.23 6.89 -11.56
CA LEU A 567 -10.18 6.22 -10.66
C LEU A 567 -11.30 5.57 -11.46
N THR A 568 -11.86 4.48 -10.95
CA THR A 568 -13.06 3.84 -11.52
C THR A 568 -14.22 3.89 -10.54
N THR A 569 -15.42 4.03 -11.08
CA THR A 569 -16.68 3.93 -10.33
C THR A 569 -17.68 3.13 -11.14
N TYR A 570 -18.40 2.22 -10.50
CA TYR A 570 -19.38 1.34 -11.13
C TYR A 570 -20.80 1.82 -10.86
N LEU A 571 -21.73 1.46 -11.74
CA LEU A 571 -23.14 1.84 -11.64
C LEU A 571 -23.29 3.37 -11.48
N ALA A 572 -23.94 3.82 -10.40
CA ALA A 572 -24.15 5.23 -10.09
C ALA A 572 -23.09 5.79 -9.13
N GLY A 573 -21.94 5.13 -9.00
CA GLY A 573 -20.81 5.62 -8.22
C GLY A 573 -20.25 6.95 -8.73
N THR A 574 -19.54 7.66 -7.86
CA THR A 574 -18.99 8.98 -8.18
C THR A 574 -17.65 9.24 -7.48
N PRO A 575 -16.72 10.00 -8.08
CA PRO A 575 -15.39 10.27 -7.52
C PRO A 575 -15.37 11.33 -6.42
N TYR A 576 -16.48 12.05 -6.18
CA TYR A 576 -16.52 13.12 -5.19
C TYR A 576 -16.35 12.58 -3.76
N THR A 577 -15.43 13.18 -3.00
CA THR A 577 -15.12 12.78 -1.62
C THR A 577 -16.30 12.90 -0.66
N ALA A 578 -17.17 13.89 -0.87
CA ALA A 578 -18.40 14.06 -0.11
C ALA A 578 -19.37 12.86 -0.25
N ALA A 579 -19.28 12.13 -1.37
CA ALA A 579 -20.08 10.96 -1.68
C ALA A 579 -19.30 9.64 -1.51
N HIS A 580 -18.23 9.61 -0.72
CA HIS A 580 -17.36 8.44 -0.52
C HIS A 580 -18.13 7.16 -0.16
N TRP A 581 -19.18 7.25 0.68
CA TRP A 581 -20.05 6.13 1.06
C TRP A 581 -20.77 5.45 -0.11
N ARG A 582 -20.88 6.13 -1.26
CA ARG A 582 -21.47 5.62 -2.50
C ARG A 582 -20.53 5.75 -3.69
N ARG A 583 -19.22 5.71 -3.45
CA ARG A 583 -18.20 5.74 -4.52
C ARG A 583 -18.32 4.54 -5.47
N GLN A 584 -18.80 3.39 -4.96
CA GLN A 584 -18.98 2.14 -5.73
C GLN A 584 -17.75 1.81 -6.60
N GLY A 585 -16.58 1.80 -5.98
CA GLY A 585 -15.32 1.71 -6.71
C GLY A 585 -14.97 0.32 -7.24
N VAL A 586 -15.74 -0.72 -6.91
CA VAL A 586 -15.44 -2.08 -7.34
C VAL A 586 -16.58 -2.66 -8.16
N ASP A 587 -16.23 -3.38 -9.22
CA ASP A 587 -17.19 -4.10 -10.06
C ASP A 587 -17.75 -5.27 -9.27
N LEU A 588 -19.05 -5.23 -8.92
CA LEU A 588 -19.71 -6.33 -8.22
C LEU A 588 -19.84 -7.60 -9.08
N ASN A 589 -19.81 -7.50 -10.41
CA ASN A 589 -19.76 -8.68 -11.28
C ASN A 589 -18.41 -9.41 -11.18
N ASN A 590 -17.35 -8.69 -10.79
CA ASN A 590 -16.04 -9.26 -10.47
C ASN A 590 -15.82 -9.43 -8.95
N HIS A 591 -16.81 -9.09 -8.12
CA HIS A 591 -16.74 -9.13 -6.66
C HIS A 591 -17.47 -10.37 -6.12
N GLY A 592 -16.73 -11.48 -6.10
CA GLY A 592 -17.22 -12.76 -5.60
C GLY A 592 -17.18 -13.83 -6.67
N GLY A 593 -15.97 -14.25 -7.06
CA GLY A 593 -15.76 -15.32 -8.02
C GLY A 593 -14.31 -15.73 -8.04
N GLY A 594 -14.02 -16.93 -7.54
CA GLY A 594 -12.79 -17.62 -7.90
C GLY A 594 -12.83 -18.00 -9.38
N LEU A 595 -11.65 -18.08 -9.99
CA LEU A 595 -11.34 -18.73 -11.28
C LEU A 595 -11.26 -17.92 -12.60
N ALA A 596 -11.48 -16.61 -12.67
CA ALA A 596 -11.10 -15.86 -13.89
C ALA A 596 -10.75 -14.38 -13.63
N ASP A 597 -9.79 -13.87 -14.40
CA ASP A 597 -9.32 -12.47 -14.56
C ASP A 597 -8.42 -11.84 -13.49
N GLY A 598 -7.13 -12.23 -13.55
CA GLY A 598 -6.06 -11.82 -12.64
C GLY A 598 -5.16 -10.63 -13.06
N VAL A 599 -5.41 -9.95 -14.19
CA VAL A 599 -4.65 -8.74 -14.58
C VAL A 599 -5.54 -7.50 -14.53
N ALA A 600 -6.78 -7.67 -14.97
CA ALA A 600 -7.85 -6.68 -14.93
C ALA A 600 -8.11 -6.12 -13.52
N ARG A 601 -8.24 -7.04 -12.55
CA ARG A 601 -8.54 -6.72 -11.16
C ARG A 601 -7.40 -6.00 -10.46
N GLU A 602 -6.16 -6.39 -10.70
CA GLU A 602 -4.98 -5.74 -10.09
C GLU A 602 -4.80 -4.31 -10.61
N PHE A 603 -5.07 -4.09 -11.89
CA PHE A 603 -5.06 -2.76 -12.51
C PHE A 603 -6.19 -1.85 -11.95
N LEU A 604 -7.40 -2.39 -11.77
CA LEU A 604 -8.54 -1.67 -11.18
C LEU A 604 -8.38 -1.45 -9.67
N ASP A 605 -7.81 -2.40 -8.93
CA ASP A 605 -7.55 -2.24 -7.49
C ASP A 605 -6.45 -1.19 -7.26
N ARG A 606 -5.40 -1.13 -8.10
CA ARG A 606 -4.33 -0.11 -8.01
C ARG A 606 -4.83 1.32 -8.18
N THR A 607 -5.83 1.55 -9.03
CA THR A 607 -6.47 2.87 -9.19
C THR A 607 -7.33 3.23 -7.97
N GLN A 608 -7.83 2.25 -7.20
CA GLN A 608 -8.67 2.47 -6.03
C GLN A 608 -7.90 2.90 -4.76
N VAL A 609 -6.69 2.36 -4.52
CA VAL A 609 -5.97 2.41 -3.21
C VAL A 609 -5.50 3.83 -2.80
N GLY A 610 -5.69 4.85 -3.64
CA GLY A 610 -5.15 6.19 -3.40
C GLY A 610 -5.99 7.16 -2.56
N VAL A 611 -7.28 6.91 -2.37
CA VAL A 611 -8.18 7.92 -1.79
C VAL A 611 -9.20 7.27 -0.84
N GLY A 612 -8.86 7.22 0.44
CA GLY A 612 -9.84 7.03 1.52
C GLY A 612 -10.12 5.58 1.95
N ALA A 613 -9.08 4.79 2.23
CA ALA A 613 -9.22 3.54 2.98
C ALA A 613 -8.52 3.68 4.35
N GLY A 614 -9.29 4.05 5.37
CA GLY A 614 -8.87 4.06 6.78
C GLY A 614 -10.08 3.75 7.67
N HIS A 615 -9.89 2.86 8.66
CA HIS A 615 -10.94 2.35 9.55
C HIS A 615 -11.47 3.40 10.55
N VAL A 616 -12.67 3.12 11.08
CA VAL A 616 -13.70 3.98 11.69
C VAL A 616 -13.33 4.76 12.98
N GLY A 617 -13.87 5.98 13.09
CA GLY A 617 -14.10 6.74 14.33
C GLY A 617 -15.38 7.59 14.25
N ARG A 618 -16.13 7.68 15.36
CA ARG A 618 -17.56 8.05 15.50
C ARG A 618 -17.81 9.58 15.56
N PHE A 619 -18.96 10.02 15.03
CA PHE A 619 -19.69 11.30 15.19
C PHE A 619 -19.00 12.62 14.76
N ASP A 620 -19.33 13.12 13.55
CA ASP A 620 -19.48 14.56 13.28
C ASP A 620 -20.34 14.80 12.01
N SER A 621 -21.29 15.73 12.06
CA SER A 621 -22.29 15.94 11.00
C SER A 621 -21.80 16.78 9.81
N ASN A 622 -20.58 17.34 9.86
CA ASN A 622 -20.09 18.30 8.85
C ASN A 622 -18.72 18.02 8.21
N ALA A 623 -18.14 16.82 8.32
CA ALA A 623 -16.82 16.54 7.77
C ALA A 623 -16.85 15.56 6.59
N SER A 624 -16.17 15.88 5.48
CA SER A 624 -15.58 14.89 4.55
C SER A 624 -14.91 13.78 5.35
N ALA A 625 -14.86 12.53 4.84
CA ALA A 625 -14.33 11.37 5.56
C ALA A 625 -13.09 11.74 6.42
N PRO A 626 -13.04 11.41 7.72
CA PRO A 626 -11.92 11.79 8.58
C PRO A 626 -10.60 11.30 7.96
N GLY A 627 -9.74 12.23 7.54
CA GLY A 627 -8.47 11.92 6.85
C GLY A 627 -8.52 11.76 5.33
N GLY A 628 -9.68 11.91 4.68
CA GLY A 628 -9.82 11.84 3.22
C GLY A 628 -9.24 13.05 2.49
N THR A 629 -8.38 12.82 1.50
CA THR A 629 -7.86 13.88 0.63
C THR A 629 -8.91 14.30 -0.38
N GLU A 630 -9.13 15.60 -0.55
CA GLU A 630 -10.04 16.15 -1.56
C GLU A 630 -9.67 15.69 -2.98
N VAL A 631 -10.66 15.25 -3.75
CA VAL A 631 -10.51 14.77 -5.13
C VAL A 631 -11.33 15.66 -6.04
N ILE A 632 -10.69 16.18 -7.08
CA ILE A 632 -11.28 17.05 -8.09
C ILE A 632 -11.36 16.25 -9.39
N PRO A 633 -12.56 15.87 -9.88
CA PRO A 633 -12.72 15.20 -11.16
C PRO A 633 -12.40 16.16 -12.31
N LEU A 634 -11.64 15.68 -13.30
CA LEU A 634 -11.14 16.49 -14.41
C LEU A 634 -11.55 15.99 -15.78
N LEU A 635 -11.65 14.68 -15.96
CA LEU A 635 -12.05 14.01 -17.20
C LEU A 635 -12.77 12.71 -16.85
N CYS A 636 -13.74 12.31 -17.67
CA CYS A 636 -14.51 11.08 -17.51
C CYS A 636 -14.76 10.41 -18.86
N ILE A 637 -14.72 9.07 -18.91
CA ILE A 637 -15.30 8.25 -19.98
C ILE A 637 -16.45 7.42 -19.39
N ASN A 638 -17.60 7.45 -20.08
CA ASN A 638 -18.79 6.66 -19.75
C ASN A 638 -18.72 5.29 -20.46
N THR A 639 -18.68 4.20 -19.70
CA THR A 639 -18.53 2.83 -20.24
C THR A 639 -19.83 2.06 -20.34
N TRP A 640 -20.98 2.70 -20.08
CA TRP A 640 -22.30 2.08 -20.20
C TRP A 640 -22.62 1.70 -21.64
N GLU A 641 -23.19 0.52 -21.84
CA GLU A 641 -23.42 -0.09 -23.15
C GLU A 641 -24.31 0.77 -24.05
N HIS A 642 -25.33 1.44 -23.49
CA HIS A 642 -26.21 2.32 -24.25
C HIS A 642 -25.48 3.52 -24.89
N VAL A 643 -24.26 3.84 -24.43
CA VAL A 643 -23.46 4.95 -24.98
C VAL A 643 -22.69 4.52 -26.22
N TRP A 644 -22.11 3.32 -26.25
CA TRP A 644 -21.16 2.93 -27.29
C TRP A 644 -21.64 1.77 -28.17
N LEU A 645 -22.59 0.96 -27.71
CA LEU A 645 -22.98 -0.28 -28.40
C LEU A 645 -23.58 -0.04 -29.79
N ARG A 646 -24.34 1.05 -29.97
CA ARG A 646 -25.00 1.40 -31.24
C ARG A 646 -23.98 1.64 -32.36
N ASP A 647 -22.94 2.42 -32.08
CA ASP A 647 -21.97 2.86 -33.07
C ASP A 647 -20.78 1.90 -33.21
N TRP A 648 -20.39 1.25 -32.12
CA TRP A 648 -19.15 0.46 -32.06
C TRP A 648 -19.39 -1.05 -32.04
N GLY A 649 -20.63 -1.51 -31.85
CA GLY A 649 -20.98 -2.93 -31.80
C GLY A 649 -20.31 -3.68 -30.63
N ILE A 650 -20.38 -5.01 -30.60
CA ILE A 650 -19.90 -5.84 -29.47
C ILE A 650 -18.39 -6.11 -29.50
N GLY A 651 -17.70 -5.85 -30.62
CA GLY A 651 -16.26 -6.16 -30.75
C GLY A 651 -15.95 -7.59 -31.21
N ALA A 652 -16.93 -8.32 -31.73
CA ALA A 652 -16.75 -9.68 -32.23
C ALA A 652 -15.74 -9.72 -33.39
N GLY A 653 -14.75 -10.61 -33.31
CA GLY A 653 -13.67 -10.69 -34.32
C GLY A 653 -12.59 -9.60 -34.19
N GLY A 654 -12.57 -8.84 -33.08
CA GLY A 654 -11.55 -7.82 -32.82
C GLY A 654 -11.77 -6.48 -33.51
N VAL A 655 -12.96 -6.27 -34.10
CA VAL A 655 -13.35 -5.02 -34.77
C VAL A 655 -14.46 -4.34 -33.97
N GLY A 656 -14.26 -3.07 -33.61
CA GLY A 656 -15.22 -2.30 -32.81
C GLY A 656 -15.12 -2.59 -31.31
N GLY A 657 -16.26 -2.52 -30.61
CA GLY A 657 -16.36 -2.74 -29.17
C GLY A 657 -15.89 -1.56 -28.31
N LYS A 658 -15.94 -1.78 -26.99
CA LYS A 658 -15.63 -0.78 -25.95
C LYS A 658 -14.23 -0.18 -26.09
N ARG A 659 -13.24 -1.00 -26.48
CA ARG A 659 -11.86 -0.54 -26.73
C ARG A 659 -11.77 0.46 -27.88
N ALA A 660 -12.46 0.18 -28.99
CA ALA A 660 -12.45 1.05 -30.15
C ALA A 660 -13.15 2.38 -29.83
N PHE A 661 -14.30 2.31 -29.14
CA PHE A 661 -14.99 3.48 -28.58
C PHE A 661 -14.08 4.31 -27.67
N ALA A 662 -13.41 3.70 -26.69
CA ALA A 662 -12.51 4.41 -25.78
C ALA A 662 -11.33 5.05 -26.52
N SER A 663 -10.85 4.41 -27.59
CA SER A 663 -9.77 4.95 -28.42
C SER A 663 -10.22 6.16 -29.22
N ALA A 664 -11.44 6.13 -29.76
CA ALA A 664 -12.04 7.26 -30.47
C ALA A 664 -12.40 8.41 -29.53
N TRP A 665 -12.94 8.09 -28.35
CA TRP A 665 -13.27 9.06 -27.31
C TRP A 665 -12.06 9.93 -26.96
N TRP A 666 -10.87 9.34 -26.87
CA TRP A 666 -9.63 10.06 -26.54
C TRP A 666 -9.33 11.20 -27.52
N GLU A 667 -9.65 11.03 -28.80
CA GLU A 667 -9.40 12.03 -29.84
C GLU A 667 -10.40 13.19 -29.79
N CYS A 668 -11.56 12.98 -29.14
CA CYS A 668 -12.64 13.96 -29.02
C CYS A 668 -12.61 14.76 -27.71
N ILE A 669 -11.55 14.65 -26.90
CA ILE A 669 -11.47 15.35 -25.61
C ILE A 669 -11.23 16.86 -25.80
N ASP A 670 -12.03 17.68 -25.12
CA ASP A 670 -11.79 19.11 -24.95
C ASP A 670 -10.79 19.35 -23.79
N TRP A 671 -9.50 19.39 -24.12
CA TRP A 671 -8.43 19.56 -23.13
C TRP A 671 -8.39 20.94 -22.47
N GLU A 672 -9.03 21.97 -23.06
CA GLU A 672 -9.16 23.29 -22.44
C GLU A 672 -10.15 23.26 -21.27
N LYS A 673 -11.24 22.50 -21.41
CA LYS A 673 -12.16 22.26 -20.28
C LYS A 673 -11.46 21.50 -19.15
N VAL A 674 -10.70 20.45 -19.47
CA VAL A 674 -9.90 19.70 -18.47
C VAL A 674 -8.91 20.62 -17.76
N TYR A 675 -8.26 21.52 -18.50
CA TYR A 675 -7.36 22.54 -17.94
C TYR A 675 -8.10 23.50 -16.99
N SER A 676 -9.26 24.01 -17.39
CA SER A 676 -10.05 24.93 -16.58
C SER A 676 -10.47 24.33 -15.23
N LEU A 677 -10.81 23.04 -15.22
CA LEU A 677 -11.15 22.29 -14.00
C LEU A 677 -9.91 22.03 -13.12
N ALA A 678 -8.75 21.80 -13.73
CA ALA A 678 -7.51 21.54 -13.00
C ALA A 678 -6.92 22.80 -12.35
N TYR A 679 -7.16 23.97 -12.94
CA TYR A 679 -6.63 25.27 -12.51
C TYR A 679 -7.71 26.36 -12.52
N PRO A 680 -8.70 26.30 -11.61
CA PRO A 680 -9.76 27.30 -11.54
C PRO A 680 -9.19 28.69 -11.25
N ASN A 681 -9.64 29.70 -12.01
CA ASN A 681 -9.23 31.09 -11.81
C ASN A 681 -9.82 31.63 -10.49
N PRO A 682 -9.02 32.19 -9.56
CA PRO A 682 -9.52 32.63 -8.25
C PRO A 682 -10.52 33.80 -8.26
N GLY A 683 -10.85 34.36 -9.43
CA GLY A 683 -11.73 35.52 -9.59
C GLY A 683 -13.15 35.24 -10.09
N LEU A 684 -13.53 33.98 -10.31
CA LEU A 684 -14.89 33.57 -10.67
C LEU A 684 -15.41 32.60 -9.61
N LYS A 685 -16.08 33.14 -8.60
CA LYS A 685 -16.95 32.41 -7.68
C LYS A 685 -18.30 33.09 -7.63
#